data_AF-F8B6L3-F1
#
_entry.id   AF-F8B6L3-F1
#
_cell.length_a   1.000
_cell.length_b   1.000
_cell.length_c   1.000
_cell.angle_alpha   90.00
_cell.angle_beta   90.00
_cell.angle_gamma   90.00
#
_symmetry.space_group_name_H-M   'P 1'
#
loop_
_entity.id
_entity.type
_entity.pdbx_description
1 polymer ?
#
loop_
_entity_poly.entity_id
_entity_poly.type
_entity_poly.pdbx_seq_one_letter_code
_entity_poly.pdbx_strand_id
1 'polypeptide(L)'
;MTAEQVASQVVDVDALEIDALEFDGEPFDPTRWSADTIRADAPPQPRPSAAGHGGAGSAGPIGASDLPSGLAGRDADGTGFVRRPSPSTGSPSVPAGGPEPAELAASIARQVRAVVVAAHASALRAQASVQNRVLAALAASGQPASPANPAGSASLVSPADNAVRPAGGLSPAAPTPGISAGSARPRPVGPAPAPAVPGAPAGPVRAALPVAREGGVPRGAQQGLQRDDAAAPAPAVTEVFEVVDGRPSVLSRPSVAPAPTRVSTEAAFKPLARSDRNRLDAADLTRLAEGSIASVFGDAYDQDGANPSIRLALPRAGIPGLLLNWVDGLDVRGGAWGHGALRAGLRSGAVAAGLPAQAGPDQGVQAQGVQAQGTPAGERAVLLAEAAAQAAEVFALYLGLHLGFADATFARGVPGGPDAPGEPDRYQVELFGPTPDADVELALEVTGVDLVPRPWLSVDAEFRVGGEIVARVRGVTLGVQEKPGVPIGPQAGGTVARFLGRRNSLGEPVMLNEFHMAHCSQGDPGIALGPEFSRYRGIRATRLPDGGLRLVDRIVAVQGERGKRESLRGGATHQTEYDSPADSWYYQDTANASMPNCVYMETSLQSALVLGYYLGATLTDLGGEHSLRNLGGTATLLREVDLRNRTLRQHSTLLSTTPMPGSVLQEFSYRFSVDGEPVYEGESMFGYFNEAALARQSGLDAGRLVPTWLDEQQPRPPVRTIDVAARRADPSAPLCSRGHLALLDDVEVVDGGGRYGQGYLRAARPIDPHDWFFARHFVLDPVIPGSLGVEAVIQAIQEWLVDGGHTAGFARPGFVLPVGLPMTWKYRGQFLSTDSETTLEVHVKSLERRPGRVRVVADASVWKPTMRIYELTDVAVELRDEGAPPW
;
A
#
# COMPACT_ATOMS: atom_id res chain seq x y z
N MET A 1 7.01 50.14 14.90
CA MET A 1 8.48 50.28 14.81
C MET A 1 8.79 51.00 13.52
N THR A 2 9.78 51.90 13.52
CA THR A 2 10.24 52.59 12.31
C THR A 2 11.23 51.72 11.53
N ALA A 3 11.46 52.02 10.24
CA ALA A 3 12.35 51.22 9.39
C ALA A 3 13.80 51.16 9.92
N GLU A 4 14.28 52.21 10.60
CA GLU A 4 15.59 52.22 11.27
C GLU A 4 15.71 51.24 12.44
N GLN A 5 14.60 50.85 13.09
CA GLN A 5 14.62 49.88 14.19
C GLN A 5 14.73 48.42 13.72
N VAL A 6 14.51 48.16 12.42
CA VAL A 6 14.64 46.81 11.84
C VAL A 6 16.08 46.55 11.37
N ALA A 7 16.86 47.60 11.09
CA ALA A 7 18.23 47.49 10.61
C ALA A 7 19.25 47.04 11.69
N SER A 8 18.88 47.06 12.98
CA SER A 8 19.78 46.75 14.10
C SER A 8 19.63 45.32 14.67
N GLN A 9 18.98 44.39 13.96
CA GLN A 9 18.83 42.98 14.35
C GLN A 9 19.36 42.01 13.29
N VAL A 10 20.48 42.34 12.65
CA VAL A 10 21.30 41.34 11.95
C VAL A 10 22.07 40.56 13.01
N VAL A 11 21.59 39.36 13.35
CA VAL A 11 22.32 38.43 14.22
C VAL A 11 23.47 37.85 13.41
N ASP A 12 24.71 38.15 13.83
CA ASP A 12 25.90 37.51 13.29
C ASP A 12 25.98 36.08 13.82
N VAL A 13 25.70 35.10 12.95
CA VAL A 13 25.55 33.69 13.31
C VAL A 13 26.90 33.03 13.59
N ASP A 14 28.01 33.63 13.15
CA ASP A 14 29.37 33.13 13.40
C ASP A 14 29.88 33.51 14.81
N ALA A 15 29.10 34.27 15.60
CA ALA A 15 29.44 34.75 16.95
C ALA A 15 28.65 34.07 18.10
N LEU A 16 27.88 33.01 17.83
CA LEU A 16 27.11 32.30 18.85
C LEU A 16 27.96 31.27 19.63
N GLU A 17 28.35 31.61 20.87
CA GLU A 17 28.88 30.62 21.82
C GLU A 17 27.78 29.62 22.23
N ILE A 18 28.04 28.33 21.98
CA ILE A 18 27.06 27.23 22.11
C ILE A 18 26.61 27.01 23.56
N ASP A 19 27.42 27.41 24.54
CA ASP A 19 27.18 27.18 25.96
C ASP A 19 26.10 28.12 26.57
N ALA A 20 25.52 29.02 25.76
CA ALA A 20 24.47 29.97 26.17
C ALA A 20 23.03 29.52 25.81
N LEU A 21 22.82 28.27 25.39
CA LEU A 21 21.49 27.72 25.12
C LEU A 21 20.87 27.13 26.39
N GLU A 22 19.87 27.83 26.93
CA GLU A 22 19.04 27.37 28.06
C GLU A 22 17.76 26.68 27.58
N PHE A 23 17.31 25.67 28.32
CA PHE A 23 15.97 25.06 28.17
C PHE A 23 15.29 25.06 29.55
N ASP A 24 14.05 25.53 29.62
CA ASP A 24 13.28 25.74 30.86
C ASP A 24 14.03 26.52 31.97
N GLY A 25 14.98 27.38 31.59
CA GLY A 25 15.76 28.23 32.50
C GLY A 25 16.96 27.56 33.16
N GLU A 26 17.36 26.37 32.70
CA GLU A 26 18.60 25.70 33.11
C GLU A 26 19.61 25.65 31.92
N PRO A 27 20.92 25.85 32.17
CA PRO A 27 21.94 25.71 31.14
C PRO A 27 22.02 24.27 30.60
N PHE A 28 22.19 24.13 29.28
CA PHE A 28 22.35 22.83 28.64
C PHE A 28 23.66 22.12 29.06
N ASP A 29 23.56 21.17 29.99
CA ASP A 29 24.67 20.30 30.44
C ASP A 29 24.60 18.91 29.77
N PRO A 30 25.34 18.67 28.67
CA PRO A 30 25.37 17.37 27.99
C PRO A 30 26.17 16.30 28.75
N THR A 31 26.82 16.62 29.88
CA THR A 31 27.62 15.64 30.65
C THR A 31 26.77 14.76 31.57
N ARG A 32 25.51 15.13 31.82
CA ARG A 32 24.54 14.33 32.60
C ARG A 32 24.12 13.02 31.94
N TRP A 33 24.41 12.80 30.66
CA TRP A 33 24.27 11.51 30.00
C TRP A 33 25.54 10.66 30.15
N SER A 34 25.83 10.24 31.39
CA SER A 34 26.85 9.24 31.67
C SER A 34 26.28 7.81 31.63
N ALA A 35 27.16 6.82 31.47
CA ALA A 35 26.84 5.49 30.92
C ALA A 35 25.98 4.55 31.79
N ASP A 36 25.45 5.00 32.94
CA ASP A 36 24.64 4.14 33.82
C ASP A 36 23.20 3.92 33.30
N THR A 37 22.66 4.83 32.49
CA THR A 37 21.32 4.67 31.87
C THR A 37 21.26 3.51 30.87
N ILE A 38 22.40 3.03 30.37
CA ILE A 38 22.49 1.94 29.37
C ILE A 38 22.46 0.53 30.03
N ARG A 39 22.55 0.44 31.37
CA ARG A 39 22.56 -0.84 32.09
C ARG A 39 21.20 -1.34 32.59
N ALA A 40 20.12 -0.59 32.39
CA ALA A 40 18.79 -0.95 32.89
C ALA A 40 18.12 -2.11 32.11
N ASP A 41 18.33 -2.20 30.79
CA ASP A 41 17.60 -3.11 29.89
C ASP A 41 18.45 -4.28 29.34
N ALA A 42 19.43 -4.77 30.11
CA ALA A 42 20.12 -6.00 29.79
C ALA A 42 19.29 -7.23 30.24
N PRO A 43 18.90 -8.16 29.35
CA PRO A 43 18.13 -9.34 29.74
C PRO A 43 18.97 -10.25 30.67
N PRO A 44 18.34 -10.94 31.65
CA PRO A 44 19.07 -11.74 32.63
C PRO A 44 19.72 -12.96 31.96
N GLN A 45 21.05 -13.08 32.07
CA GLN A 45 21.75 -14.26 31.58
C GLN A 45 21.41 -15.52 32.42
N PRO A 46 21.33 -16.71 31.78
CA PRO A 46 21.05 -17.95 32.49
C PRO A 46 22.20 -18.31 33.44
N ARG A 47 21.87 -18.62 34.70
CA ARG A 47 22.85 -19.05 35.70
C ARG A 47 23.39 -20.45 35.37
N PRO A 48 24.70 -20.68 35.40
CA PRO A 48 25.26 -22.02 35.30
C PRO A 48 24.99 -22.84 36.56
N SER A 49 24.78 -24.16 36.37
CA SER A 49 24.57 -25.12 37.46
C SER A 49 25.84 -25.26 38.33
N ALA A 50 25.73 -24.98 39.62
CA ALA A 50 26.84 -25.08 40.57
C ALA A 50 26.82 -26.38 41.38
N ALA A 51 27.73 -27.29 41.04
CA ALA A 51 28.32 -28.28 41.94
C ALA A 51 29.77 -28.47 41.48
N GLY A 52 30.82 -27.99 42.15
CA GLY A 52 30.94 -27.60 43.54
C GLY A 52 31.69 -28.69 44.30
N HIS A 53 33.01 -28.54 44.44
CA HIS A 53 33.92 -29.16 45.42
C HIS A 53 35.05 -28.12 45.61
N GLY A 54 35.57 -27.87 46.81
CA GLY A 54 35.80 -28.83 47.89
C GLY A 54 37.30 -29.09 47.92
N GLY A 55 38.04 -28.30 48.67
CA GLY A 55 39.50 -28.30 48.64
C GLY A 55 40.14 -29.39 49.51
N ALA A 56 41.38 -29.73 49.13
CA ALA A 56 42.38 -30.53 49.87
C ALA A 56 42.19 -32.06 49.96
N GLY A 57 43.32 -32.79 49.83
CA GLY A 57 43.53 -34.02 50.62
C GLY A 57 43.84 -35.34 49.91
N SER A 58 44.92 -35.40 49.13
CA SER A 58 45.89 -36.53 49.03
C SER A 58 45.49 -38.04 49.10
N ALA A 59 46.16 -38.81 48.23
CA ALA A 59 46.49 -40.26 48.30
C ALA A 59 45.48 -41.30 47.75
N GLY A 60 45.97 -42.16 46.84
CA GLY A 60 45.31 -43.38 46.34
C GLY A 60 45.80 -44.64 47.09
N PRO A 61 45.93 -45.84 46.47
CA PRO A 61 45.72 -46.22 45.06
C PRO A 61 44.85 -47.52 44.91
N ILE A 62 45.11 -48.33 43.86
CA ILE A 62 44.51 -49.66 43.50
C ILE A 62 43.18 -49.55 42.72
N GLY A 63 42.92 -50.26 41.60
CA GLY A 63 43.76 -51.13 40.75
C GLY A 63 42.93 -52.16 39.96
N ALA A 64 43.32 -52.46 38.71
CA ALA A 64 42.72 -53.47 37.78
C ALA A 64 41.24 -53.26 37.37
N SER A 65 40.73 -53.69 36.21
CA SER A 65 41.26 -53.99 34.86
C SER A 65 40.08 -53.79 33.84
N ASP A 66 40.10 -54.09 32.53
CA ASP A 66 41.00 -54.87 31.67
C ASP A 66 40.92 -54.44 30.18
N LEU A 67 41.59 -55.19 29.29
CA LEU A 67 41.54 -55.16 27.81
C LEU A 67 40.64 -56.31 27.26
N PRO A 68 40.24 -56.39 25.96
CA PRO A 68 41.05 -56.24 24.74
C PRO A 68 40.29 -55.55 23.57
N SER A 69 40.66 -55.46 22.27
CA SER A 69 41.79 -55.74 21.34
C SER A 69 41.39 -55.10 19.99
N GLY A 70 42.21 -54.75 18.99
CA GLY A 70 43.65 -54.78 18.71
C GLY A 70 43.87 -53.93 17.42
N LEU A 71 44.98 -53.21 17.22
CA LEU A 71 46.32 -53.62 16.77
C LEU A 71 46.56 -53.65 15.24
N ALA A 72 47.71 -53.06 14.87
CA ALA A 72 48.45 -53.12 13.59
C ALA A 72 47.86 -52.38 12.36
N GLY A 73 48.66 -51.70 11.52
CA GLY A 73 50.12 -51.46 11.52
C GLY A 73 50.44 -50.20 10.69
N ARG A 74 51.52 -49.46 11.04
CA ARG A 74 52.91 -49.63 10.56
C ARG A 74 53.12 -49.33 9.06
N ASP A 75 54.23 -48.75 8.60
CA ASP A 75 55.30 -47.89 9.18
C ASP A 75 56.26 -47.57 8.00
N ALA A 76 57.10 -46.52 8.14
CA ALA A 76 58.43 -46.41 7.50
C ALA A 76 58.51 -46.32 5.95
N ASP A 77 59.56 -45.77 5.33
CA ASP A 77 60.54 -44.74 5.73
C ASP A 77 61.26 -44.21 4.47
N GLY A 78 61.97 -43.08 4.62
CA GLY A 78 63.32 -42.99 4.08
C GLY A 78 63.59 -42.22 2.77
N THR A 79 64.28 -41.07 2.94
CA THR A 79 65.24 -40.45 1.99
C THR A 79 64.68 -39.83 0.70
N GLY A 80 65.20 -38.72 0.15
CA GLY A 80 66.28 -37.82 0.57
C GLY A 80 66.65 -36.84 -0.59
N PHE A 81 67.36 -35.74 -0.29
CA PHE A 81 67.83 -34.68 -1.22
C PHE A 81 66.74 -33.74 -1.81
N VAL A 82 66.60 -32.47 -1.39
CA VAL A 82 67.50 -31.28 -1.42
C VAL A 82 67.22 -30.33 -2.60
N ARG A 83 66.53 -29.22 -2.30
CA ARG A 83 67.03 -27.86 -2.56
C ARG A 83 66.47 -26.87 -1.53
N ARG A 84 67.35 -26.00 -1.04
CA ARG A 84 67.17 -24.98 0.03
C ARG A 84 67.07 -23.57 -0.62
N PRO A 85 67.14 -22.45 0.14
CA PRO A 85 66.21 -21.96 1.19
C PRO A 85 65.85 -20.46 0.99
N SER A 86 64.92 -19.91 1.78
CA SER A 86 64.88 -18.49 2.27
C SER A 86 63.53 -18.21 2.98
N PRO A 87 63.43 -17.21 3.88
CA PRO A 87 64.19 -17.15 5.13
C PRO A 87 63.30 -16.90 6.36
N SER A 88 63.81 -17.23 7.54
CA SER A 88 63.22 -16.83 8.83
C SER A 88 63.60 -15.41 9.20
N THR A 89 62.65 -14.56 9.62
CA THR A 89 62.90 -13.47 10.59
C THR A 89 61.59 -12.96 11.20
N GLY A 90 61.60 -12.79 12.52
CA GLY A 90 60.91 -11.70 13.22
C GLY A 90 59.40 -11.86 13.43
N SER A 91 59.02 -12.14 14.68
CA SER A 91 57.76 -11.63 15.21
C SER A 91 57.82 -10.10 15.26
N PRO A 92 56.92 -9.36 14.57
CA PRO A 92 56.64 -7.99 14.97
C PRO A 92 55.73 -8.04 16.19
N SER A 93 56.12 -7.39 17.27
CA SER A 93 55.25 -7.07 18.38
C SER A 93 54.03 -6.28 17.86
N VAL A 94 52.84 -6.90 17.90
CA VAL A 94 51.59 -6.18 17.64
C VAL A 94 51.43 -5.11 18.72
N PRO A 95 51.17 -3.83 18.39
CA PRO A 95 51.00 -2.80 19.40
C PRO A 95 49.75 -3.08 20.24
N ALA A 96 49.91 -3.15 21.57
CA ALA A 96 48.79 -2.93 22.48
C ALA A 96 48.38 -1.46 22.37
N GLY A 97 47.23 -1.19 21.74
CA GLY A 97 46.81 0.17 21.41
C GLY A 97 45.66 0.25 20.42
N GLY A 98 44.67 -0.65 20.51
CA GLY A 98 43.33 -0.34 20.02
C GLY A 98 42.65 0.56 21.06
N PRO A 99 41.83 1.55 20.66
CA PRO A 99 41.13 2.40 21.62
C PRO A 99 40.25 1.54 22.53
N GLU A 100 40.28 1.81 23.83
CA GLU A 100 39.36 1.20 24.80
C GLU A 100 37.91 1.37 24.32
N PRO A 101 36.96 0.46 24.64
CA PRO A 101 35.57 0.59 24.21
C PRO A 101 34.94 1.96 24.53
N ALA A 102 35.39 2.61 25.61
CA ALA A 102 35.03 3.97 25.99
C ALA A 102 35.56 5.05 25.01
N GLU A 103 36.77 4.90 24.47
CA GLU A 103 37.32 5.82 23.47
C GLU A 103 36.65 5.66 22.10
N LEU A 104 36.28 4.43 21.72
CA LEU A 104 35.48 4.17 20.53
C LEU A 104 34.09 4.78 20.65
N ALA A 105 33.41 4.59 21.79
CA ALA A 105 32.13 5.22 22.09
C ALA A 105 32.22 6.76 22.07
N ALA A 106 33.27 7.34 22.67
CA ALA A 106 33.52 8.78 22.63
C ALA A 106 33.81 9.30 21.21
N SER A 107 34.44 8.49 20.35
CA SER A 107 34.66 8.83 18.94
C SER A 107 33.35 8.84 18.15
N ILE A 108 32.51 7.83 18.33
CA ILE A 108 31.17 7.74 17.71
C ILE A 108 30.29 8.90 18.20
N ALA A 109 30.27 9.20 19.49
CA ALA A 109 29.54 10.35 20.04
C ALA A 109 29.99 11.69 19.43
N ARG A 110 31.31 11.88 19.21
CA ARG A 110 31.83 13.07 18.51
C ARG A 110 31.40 13.13 17.03
N GLN A 111 31.37 12.00 16.33
CA GLN A 111 30.89 11.95 14.94
C GLN A 111 29.39 12.24 14.85
N VAL A 112 28.56 11.63 15.71
CA VAL A 112 27.11 11.92 15.78
C VAL A 112 26.87 13.38 16.12
N ARG A 113 27.59 13.96 17.10
CA ARG A 113 27.52 15.39 17.41
C ARG A 113 27.85 16.27 16.21
N ALA A 114 28.90 15.94 15.44
CA ALA A 114 29.28 16.70 14.25
C ALA A 114 28.20 16.65 13.16
N VAL A 115 27.58 15.49 12.93
CA VAL A 115 26.48 15.32 11.95
C VAL A 115 25.24 16.09 12.37
N VAL A 116 24.83 16.01 13.65
CA VAL A 116 23.66 16.73 14.18
C VAL A 116 23.88 18.25 14.12
N VAL A 117 25.06 18.75 14.50
CA VAL A 117 25.40 20.18 14.40
C VAL A 117 25.40 20.65 12.95
N ALA A 118 25.97 19.86 12.02
CA ALA A 118 25.96 20.19 10.60
C ALA A 118 24.52 20.24 10.02
N ALA A 119 23.66 19.31 10.40
CA ALA A 119 22.25 19.29 10.00
C ALA A 119 21.50 20.52 10.54
N HIS A 120 21.68 20.86 11.83
CA HIS A 120 21.02 22.01 12.45
C HIS A 120 21.52 23.35 11.84
N ALA A 121 22.83 23.50 11.61
CA ALA A 121 23.40 24.64 10.90
C ALA A 121 22.97 24.73 9.42
N SER A 122 22.59 23.61 8.79
CA SER A 122 21.98 23.61 7.46
C SER A 122 20.53 24.09 7.52
N ALA A 123 19.74 23.63 8.50
CA ALA A 123 18.36 24.06 8.71
C ALA A 123 18.26 25.57 9.01
N LEU A 124 19.11 26.09 9.91
CA LEU A 124 19.16 27.52 10.21
C LEU A 124 19.53 28.37 8.98
N ARG A 125 20.49 27.92 8.16
CA ARG A 125 20.83 28.61 6.89
C ARG A 125 19.70 28.57 5.87
N ALA A 126 18.95 27.48 5.79
CA ALA A 126 17.76 27.40 4.95
C ALA A 126 16.66 28.37 5.44
N GLN A 127 16.38 28.40 6.73
CA GLN A 127 15.41 29.31 7.36
C GLN A 127 15.78 30.79 7.14
N ALA A 128 17.05 31.16 7.36
CA ALA A 128 17.55 32.51 7.08
C ALA A 128 17.45 32.88 5.59
N SER A 129 17.72 31.93 4.67
CA SER A 129 17.53 32.15 3.23
C SER A 129 16.07 32.42 2.87
N VAL A 130 15.12 31.69 3.47
CA VAL A 130 13.67 31.91 3.29
C VAL A 130 13.26 33.27 3.84
N GLN A 131 13.65 33.62 5.06
CA GLN A 131 13.34 34.92 5.67
C GLN A 131 13.88 36.10 4.84
N ASN A 132 15.12 36.00 4.34
CA ASN A 132 15.71 37.03 3.48
C ASN A 132 14.98 37.18 2.14
N ARG A 133 14.48 36.08 1.54
CA ARG A 133 13.64 36.15 0.33
C ARG A 133 12.29 36.81 0.60
N VAL A 134 11.67 36.51 1.74
CA VAL A 134 10.40 37.14 2.17
C VAL A 134 10.59 38.64 2.41
N LEU A 135 11.65 39.05 3.11
CA LEU A 135 11.99 40.46 3.34
C LEU A 135 12.29 41.21 2.03
N ALA A 136 13.01 40.58 1.09
CA ALA A 136 13.26 41.16 -0.23
C ALA A 136 11.96 41.33 -1.04
N ALA A 137 11.05 40.36 -0.99
CA ALA A 137 9.75 40.45 -1.65
C ALA A 137 8.86 41.56 -1.05
N LEU A 138 8.86 41.72 0.28
CA LEU A 138 8.15 42.81 0.96
C LEU A 138 8.74 44.19 0.62
N ALA A 139 10.07 44.31 0.55
CA ALA A 139 10.74 45.54 0.11
C ALA A 139 10.42 45.91 -1.35
N ALA A 140 10.23 44.90 -2.22
CA ALA A 140 9.83 45.11 -3.62
C ALA A 140 8.34 45.52 -3.81
N SER A 141 7.48 45.33 -2.79
CA SER A 141 6.03 45.58 -2.91
C SER A 141 5.57 47.02 -2.57
N GLY A 142 6.50 47.96 -2.37
CA GLY A 142 6.19 49.30 -1.87
C GLY A 142 5.37 50.18 -2.82
N GLN A 143 4.05 50.29 -2.59
CA GLN A 143 3.27 51.45 -3.01
C GLN A 143 3.25 52.53 -1.91
N PRO A 144 3.40 53.83 -2.23
CA PRO A 144 3.37 54.91 -1.25
C PRO A 144 1.93 55.23 -0.81
N ALA A 145 1.72 55.34 0.50
CA ALA A 145 0.46 55.80 1.07
C ALA A 145 0.27 57.32 0.89
N SER A 146 -0.91 57.73 0.43
CA SER A 146 -1.30 59.14 0.28
C SER A 146 -1.90 59.68 1.59
N PRO A 147 -1.65 60.94 2.00
CA PRO A 147 -1.98 61.43 3.33
C PRO A 147 -3.46 61.77 3.51
N ALA A 148 -4.09 61.21 4.55
CA ALA A 148 -5.41 61.63 5.02
C ALA A 148 -5.28 62.74 6.10
N ASN A 149 -6.21 63.68 6.10
CA ASN A 149 -6.41 64.68 7.16
C ASN A 149 -7.93 65.00 7.25
N PRO A 150 -8.47 65.59 8.33
CA PRO A 150 -9.16 64.77 9.33
C PRO A 150 -10.56 65.30 9.72
N ALA A 151 -11.16 64.63 10.72
CA ALA A 151 -12.45 64.86 11.42
C ALA A 151 -13.53 63.81 11.05
N GLY A 152 -14.33 63.31 12.00
CA GLY A 152 -14.34 63.56 13.45
C GLY A 152 -15.25 62.57 14.17
N SER A 153 -15.03 62.41 15.47
CA SER A 153 -15.78 61.57 16.42
C SER A 153 -17.32 61.67 16.31
N ALA A 154 -18.04 60.55 16.51
CA ALA A 154 -18.58 60.19 17.84
C ALA A 154 -19.57 59.00 17.88
N SER A 155 -19.44 58.21 18.95
CA SER A 155 -20.49 57.57 19.78
C SER A 155 -21.43 56.45 19.27
N LEU A 156 -21.57 55.47 20.16
CA LEU A 156 -22.55 54.37 20.20
C LEU A 156 -23.98 54.86 20.48
N VAL A 157 -24.99 54.23 19.85
CA VAL A 157 -26.35 54.05 20.39
C VAL A 157 -26.93 52.72 19.91
N SER A 158 -27.62 52.02 20.82
CA SER A 158 -28.63 50.96 20.62
C SER A 158 -29.82 51.29 21.55
N PRO A 159 -31.02 50.68 21.44
CA PRO A 159 -31.67 49.94 20.34
C PRO A 159 -33.11 50.46 20.04
N ALA A 160 -33.94 49.66 19.36
CA ALA A 160 -35.41 49.50 19.51
C ALA A 160 -36.33 49.70 18.26
N ASP A 161 -37.20 48.69 18.08
CA ASP A 161 -38.61 48.66 17.63
C ASP A 161 -39.19 49.58 16.52
N ASN A 162 -39.73 48.94 15.47
CA ASN A 162 -41.14 48.95 15.06
C ASN A 162 -41.32 47.98 13.84
N ALA A 163 -42.31 47.10 13.64
CA ALA A 163 -43.71 46.91 14.04
C ALA A 163 -44.69 47.05 12.85
N VAL A 164 -45.49 46.00 12.59
CA VAL A 164 -46.83 45.99 11.90
C VAL A 164 -46.84 46.33 10.38
N ARG A 165 -47.05 45.36 9.45
CA ARG A 165 -48.33 44.75 8.93
C ARG A 165 -49.23 45.71 8.07
N PRO A 166 -50.22 45.23 7.28
CA PRO A 166 -50.42 43.91 6.60
C PRO A 166 -51.00 43.98 5.14
N ALA A 167 -51.04 42.85 4.43
CA ALA A 167 -52.09 42.44 3.47
C ALA A 167 -51.88 40.94 3.15
N GLY A 168 -52.72 39.99 3.60
CA GLY A 168 -53.94 39.54 2.93
C GLY A 168 -53.63 38.33 2.03
N GLY A 169 -54.35 37.21 2.02
CA GLY A 169 -55.50 36.75 2.81
C GLY A 169 -56.10 35.47 2.19
N LEU A 170 -56.74 34.62 3.01
CA LEU A 170 -57.63 33.50 2.63
C LEU A 170 -57.01 32.19 2.06
N SER A 171 -56.90 31.22 2.97
CA SER A 171 -57.18 29.78 2.75
C SER A 171 -58.72 29.55 2.96
N PRO A 172 -59.32 28.34 2.97
CA PRO A 172 -58.86 26.98 2.60
C PRO A 172 -59.85 26.18 1.71
N ALA A 173 -59.49 24.95 1.28
CA ALA A 173 -60.42 23.81 1.15
C ALA A 173 -59.72 22.45 0.87
N ALA A 174 -60.14 21.41 1.58
CA ALA A 174 -60.11 19.99 1.19
C ALA A 174 -61.59 19.56 0.90
N PRO A 175 -61.96 18.36 0.36
CA PRO A 175 -61.46 17.02 0.73
C PRO A 175 -61.39 15.93 -0.39
N THR A 176 -61.04 14.71 0.03
CA THR A 176 -61.05 13.37 -0.62
C THR A 176 -62.46 12.80 -0.88
N PRO A 177 -62.67 11.54 -1.38
CA PRO A 177 -61.91 10.64 -2.27
C PRO A 177 -62.76 10.04 -3.45
N GLY A 178 -62.22 9.14 -4.29
CA GLY A 178 -62.98 8.45 -5.36
C GLY A 178 -62.42 7.06 -5.77
N ILE A 179 -63.30 6.13 -6.19
CA ILE A 179 -63.07 4.67 -6.32
C ILE A 179 -63.33 4.15 -7.74
N SER A 180 -62.57 3.15 -8.22
CA SER A 180 -62.95 1.97 -9.07
C SER A 180 -61.71 1.48 -9.85
N ALA A 181 -61.21 0.25 -9.82
CA ALA A 181 -61.75 -1.13 -9.82
C ALA A 181 -62.00 -1.73 -11.23
N GLY A 182 -61.49 -2.96 -11.44
CA GLY A 182 -61.52 -3.73 -12.71
C GLY A 182 -60.21 -4.54 -12.92
N SER A 183 -59.98 -5.75 -12.40
CA SER A 183 -60.72 -7.02 -12.37
C SER A 183 -60.72 -7.82 -13.69
N ALA A 184 -59.89 -8.88 -13.78
CA ALA A 184 -60.23 -10.16 -14.44
C ALA A 184 -59.22 -11.32 -14.17
N ARG A 185 -59.70 -12.41 -13.56
CA ARG A 185 -59.16 -13.81 -13.59
C ARG A 185 -60.36 -14.76 -13.46
N PRO A 186 -60.40 -15.90 -14.17
CA PRO A 186 -60.34 -17.24 -13.51
C PRO A 186 -59.51 -18.28 -14.33
N ARG A 187 -58.75 -19.25 -13.77
CA ARG A 187 -59.08 -20.52 -13.02
C ARG A 187 -59.80 -21.61 -13.87
N PRO A 188 -59.81 -22.92 -13.50
CA PRO A 188 -58.71 -23.83 -13.07
C PRO A 188 -58.85 -25.32 -13.57
N VAL A 189 -57.80 -26.19 -13.55
CA VAL A 189 -57.97 -27.68 -13.65
C VAL A 189 -56.87 -28.49 -12.91
N GLY A 190 -57.26 -29.57 -12.23
CA GLY A 190 -56.49 -30.80 -11.91
C GLY A 190 -57.42 -32.03 -12.11
N PRO A 191 -57.08 -33.32 -11.79
CA PRO A 191 -55.97 -33.87 -10.98
C PRO A 191 -55.21 -35.07 -11.65
N ALA A 192 -54.49 -35.90 -10.86
CA ALA A 192 -53.69 -37.07 -11.27
C ALA A 192 -54.49 -38.40 -11.41
N PRO A 193 -53.91 -39.53 -11.92
CA PRO A 193 -53.23 -40.52 -11.06
C PRO A 193 -52.02 -41.31 -11.68
N ALA A 194 -51.42 -42.21 -10.89
CA ALA A 194 -50.32 -43.17 -11.21
C ALA A 194 -50.85 -44.50 -11.85
N PRO A 195 -50.10 -45.63 -12.06
CA PRO A 195 -48.71 -46.01 -11.65
C PRO A 195 -47.86 -46.81 -12.69
N ALA A 196 -46.60 -47.19 -12.33
CA ALA A 196 -46.01 -48.56 -12.48
C ALA A 196 -44.45 -48.60 -12.45
N VAL A 197 -43.90 -49.66 -11.85
CA VAL A 197 -42.49 -50.13 -11.84
C VAL A 197 -42.57 -51.64 -12.13
N PRO A 198 -41.82 -52.23 -13.10
CA PRO A 198 -40.46 -52.74 -12.79
C PRO A 198 -39.46 -52.84 -13.96
N GLY A 199 -38.18 -53.05 -13.64
CA GLY A 199 -37.22 -53.69 -14.56
C GLY A 199 -35.91 -52.93 -14.83
N ALA A 200 -34.90 -53.16 -13.98
CA ALA A 200 -33.50 -53.14 -14.41
C ALA A 200 -33.14 -54.54 -15.00
N PRO A 201 -32.00 -54.76 -15.70
CA PRO A 201 -30.91 -53.81 -15.97
C PRO A 201 -30.44 -53.73 -17.44
N ALA A 202 -30.06 -52.53 -17.89
CA ALA A 202 -29.10 -52.33 -18.96
C ALA A 202 -28.30 -51.06 -18.65
N GLY A 203 -26.97 -51.16 -18.58
CA GLY A 203 -26.13 -50.09 -18.02
C GLY A 203 -26.08 -48.85 -18.91
N PRO A 204 -26.27 -47.63 -18.37
CA PRO A 204 -26.06 -46.41 -19.13
C PRO A 204 -24.57 -46.10 -19.27
N VAL A 205 -24.18 -45.78 -20.50
CA VAL A 205 -22.90 -45.17 -20.87
C VAL A 205 -22.60 -44.00 -19.92
N ARG A 206 -21.39 -44.00 -19.33
CA ARG A 206 -20.87 -42.83 -18.61
C ARG A 206 -20.65 -41.68 -19.59
N ALA A 207 -21.61 -40.77 -19.69
CA ALA A 207 -21.34 -39.39 -20.07
C ALA A 207 -20.59 -38.71 -18.91
N ALA A 208 -19.29 -38.94 -18.84
CA ALA A 208 -18.43 -38.30 -17.85
C ALA A 208 -18.24 -36.82 -18.23
N LEU A 209 -18.91 -35.94 -17.50
CA LEU A 209 -18.47 -34.55 -17.37
C LEU A 209 -17.02 -34.57 -16.85
N PRO A 210 -16.05 -33.93 -17.52
CA PRO A 210 -14.69 -33.86 -17.02
C PRO A 210 -14.67 -32.89 -15.83
N VAL A 211 -14.80 -33.45 -14.62
CA VAL A 211 -14.27 -32.81 -13.42
C VAL A 211 -12.77 -32.62 -13.68
N ALA A 212 -12.34 -31.38 -13.82
CA ALA A 212 -10.93 -31.03 -13.94
C ALA A 212 -10.23 -31.39 -12.63
N ARG A 213 -9.72 -32.62 -12.56
CA ARG A 213 -8.73 -32.99 -11.55
C ARG A 213 -7.53 -32.08 -11.74
N GLU A 214 -7.08 -31.49 -10.64
CA GLU A 214 -5.81 -30.82 -10.54
C GLU A 214 -4.73 -31.73 -11.12
N GLY A 215 -4.18 -31.32 -12.27
CA GLY A 215 -2.96 -31.91 -12.78
C GLY A 215 -1.86 -31.51 -11.82
N GLY A 216 -1.39 -32.47 -11.01
CA GLY A 216 -0.27 -32.23 -10.10
C GLY A 216 0.88 -31.60 -10.88
N VAL A 217 1.33 -30.43 -10.40
CA VAL A 217 2.40 -29.65 -11.02
C VAL A 217 3.57 -30.56 -11.37
N PRO A 218 3.94 -30.72 -12.65
CA PRO A 218 5.20 -31.37 -12.99
C PRO A 218 6.31 -30.56 -12.31
N ARG A 219 7.10 -31.19 -11.44
CA ARG A 219 8.30 -30.60 -10.81
C ARG A 219 9.44 -30.40 -11.84
N GLY A 220 9.13 -29.71 -12.95
CA GLY A 220 9.95 -29.56 -14.14
C GLY A 220 9.56 -28.34 -15.00
N ALA A 221 8.82 -27.37 -14.44
CA ALA A 221 8.49 -26.09 -15.10
C ALA A 221 8.83 -24.84 -14.24
N GLN A 222 9.49 -25.03 -13.09
CA GLN A 222 10.17 -23.95 -12.34
C GLN A 222 11.71 -24.03 -12.42
N GLN A 223 12.27 -25.12 -12.98
CA GLN A 223 13.68 -25.20 -13.35
C GLN A 223 13.86 -24.79 -14.82
N GLY A 224 13.72 -23.49 -15.07
CA GLY A 224 13.83 -22.89 -16.40
C GLY A 224 14.39 -21.46 -16.42
N LEU A 225 14.84 -20.95 -15.28
CA LEU A 225 15.46 -19.61 -15.13
C LEU A 225 16.60 -19.57 -14.09
N GLN A 226 16.99 -20.72 -13.54
CA GLN A 226 18.33 -20.92 -12.98
C GLN A 226 19.09 -21.84 -13.95
N ARG A 227 19.70 -21.24 -14.96
CA ARG A 227 21.00 -21.77 -15.38
C ARG A 227 21.98 -21.35 -14.31
N ASP A 228 22.81 -22.29 -13.85
CA ASP A 228 24.14 -21.95 -13.39
C ASP A 228 24.96 -21.49 -14.61
N ASP A 229 24.62 -20.32 -15.15
CA ASP A 229 25.50 -19.58 -16.05
C ASP A 229 26.67 -19.15 -15.17
N ALA A 230 27.70 -19.99 -15.11
CA ALA A 230 28.99 -19.68 -14.54
C ALA A 230 29.44 -18.36 -15.17
N ALA A 231 29.36 -17.27 -14.38
CA ALA A 231 29.17 -15.93 -14.91
C ALA A 231 30.17 -15.61 -16.02
N ALA A 232 29.67 -15.60 -17.26
CA ALA A 232 30.47 -15.16 -18.39
C ALA A 232 30.99 -13.76 -18.06
N PRO A 233 32.29 -13.47 -18.27
CA PRO A 233 32.86 -12.19 -17.89
C PRO A 233 32.04 -11.09 -18.56
N ALA A 234 31.47 -10.20 -17.74
CA ALA A 234 30.54 -9.19 -18.24
C ALA A 234 31.16 -8.46 -19.44
N PRO A 235 30.45 -8.34 -20.58
CA PRO A 235 31.04 -7.82 -21.80
C PRO A 235 31.61 -6.43 -21.55
N ALA A 236 32.77 -6.15 -22.13
CA ALA A 236 33.45 -4.87 -21.92
C ALA A 236 32.59 -3.73 -22.50
N VAL A 237 32.11 -2.85 -21.63
CA VAL A 237 31.39 -1.63 -22.03
C VAL A 237 32.28 -0.84 -22.98
N THR A 238 31.78 -0.59 -24.18
CA THR A 238 32.52 0.15 -25.22
C THR A 238 32.34 1.66 -25.02
N GLU A 239 31.09 2.09 -24.80
CA GLU A 239 30.73 3.49 -24.55
C GLU A 239 29.54 3.56 -23.58
N VAL A 240 29.45 4.65 -22.82
CA VAL A 240 28.33 4.97 -21.94
C VAL A 240 27.82 6.36 -22.28
N PHE A 241 26.50 6.52 -22.36
CA PHE A 241 25.84 7.79 -22.57
C PHE A 241 24.92 8.11 -21.40
N GLU A 242 24.94 9.34 -20.91
CA GLU A 242 23.79 9.95 -20.24
C GLU A 242 22.99 10.69 -21.31
N VAL A 243 21.68 10.49 -21.33
CA VAL A 243 20.78 11.21 -22.22
C VAL A 243 19.79 11.99 -21.38
N VAL A 244 19.70 13.30 -21.64
CA VAL A 244 18.72 14.20 -21.02
C VAL A 244 17.91 14.85 -22.12
N ASP A 245 16.58 14.69 -22.09
CA ASP A 245 15.64 15.23 -23.08
C ASP A 245 16.06 14.91 -24.53
N GLY A 246 16.48 13.66 -24.76
CA GLY A 246 16.94 13.16 -26.07
C GLY A 246 18.33 13.62 -26.51
N ARG A 247 19.11 14.28 -25.64
CA ARG A 247 20.47 14.78 -25.97
C ARG A 247 21.55 13.91 -25.31
N PRO A 248 22.30 13.11 -26.08
CA PRO A 248 23.32 12.22 -25.52
C PRO A 248 24.63 12.94 -25.23
N SER A 249 25.21 12.65 -24.06
CA SER A 249 26.55 13.06 -23.65
C SER A 249 27.34 11.84 -23.15
N VAL A 250 28.64 11.77 -23.45
CA VAL A 250 29.47 10.61 -23.10
C VAL A 250 29.85 10.64 -21.61
N LEU A 251 29.63 9.53 -20.91
CA LEU A 251 30.09 9.32 -19.53
C LEU A 251 31.37 8.48 -19.49
N SER A 252 32.28 8.82 -18.56
CA SER A 252 33.53 8.07 -18.35
C SER A 252 33.32 6.70 -17.69
N ARG A 253 32.20 6.50 -16.99
CA ARG A 253 31.81 5.26 -16.29
C ARG A 253 30.27 5.19 -16.18
N PRO A 254 29.66 3.99 -16.18
CA PRO A 254 28.24 3.85 -15.87
C PRO A 254 27.97 4.17 -14.38
N SER A 255 26.74 4.60 -14.07
CA SER A 255 26.29 4.62 -12.68
C SER A 255 26.11 3.19 -12.16
N VAL A 256 26.36 3.00 -10.86
CA VAL A 256 26.05 1.74 -10.19
C VAL A 256 24.57 1.78 -9.81
N ALA A 257 23.74 1.02 -10.53
CA ALA A 257 22.35 0.82 -10.15
C ALA A 257 22.26 0.14 -8.77
N PRO A 258 21.30 0.52 -7.90
CA PRO A 258 21.05 -0.18 -6.66
C PRO A 258 20.63 -1.63 -6.93
N ALA A 259 20.95 -2.54 -6.01
CA ALA A 259 20.45 -3.91 -6.08
C ALA A 259 18.92 -3.91 -5.93
N PRO A 260 18.18 -4.66 -6.76
CA PRO A 260 16.72 -4.68 -6.70
C PRO A 260 16.24 -5.36 -5.42
N THR A 261 15.33 -4.69 -4.70
CA THR A 261 14.54 -5.31 -3.63
C THR A 261 13.16 -5.59 -4.19
N ARG A 262 12.78 -6.88 -4.28
CA ARG A 262 11.47 -7.25 -4.85
C ARG A 262 10.33 -6.75 -3.97
N VAL A 263 9.37 -6.05 -4.59
CA VAL A 263 8.16 -5.54 -3.94
C VAL A 263 7.27 -6.69 -3.43
N SER A 264 6.61 -6.51 -2.28
CA SER A 264 5.63 -7.47 -1.76
C SER A 264 4.32 -7.43 -2.55
N THR A 265 3.51 -8.50 -2.50
CA THR A 265 2.18 -8.52 -3.16
C THR A 265 1.24 -7.41 -2.66
N GLU A 266 1.45 -6.89 -1.45
CA GLU A 266 0.71 -5.75 -0.88
C GLU A 266 1.06 -4.44 -1.60
N ALA A 267 2.37 -4.17 -1.72
CA ALA A 267 2.89 -2.91 -2.27
C ALA A 267 2.96 -2.91 -3.80
N ALA A 268 2.75 -4.07 -4.45
CA ALA A 268 2.83 -4.21 -5.88
C ALA A 268 1.60 -3.65 -6.60
N PHE A 269 1.82 -2.74 -7.54
CA PHE A 269 0.80 -1.97 -8.26
C PHE A 269 -0.41 -2.81 -8.74
N LYS A 270 -1.62 -2.27 -8.56
CA LYS A 270 -2.87 -2.87 -9.04
C LYS A 270 -3.22 -2.28 -10.42
N PRO A 271 -3.21 -3.08 -11.52
CA PRO A 271 -3.63 -2.62 -12.84
C PRO A 271 -5.05 -2.04 -12.82
N LEU A 272 -5.27 -0.95 -13.55
CA LEU A 272 -6.57 -0.25 -13.62
C LEU A 272 -7.58 -0.98 -14.53
N ALA A 273 -7.06 -1.74 -15.49
CA ALA A 273 -7.78 -2.75 -16.24
C ALA A 273 -6.89 -3.98 -16.38
N ARG A 274 -7.47 -5.12 -16.79
CA ARG A 274 -6.76 -6.38 -16.96
C ARG A 274 -7.13 -7.02 -18.29
N SER A 275 -6.16 -7.69 -18.89
CA SER A 275 -6.31 -8.44 -20.13
C SER A 275 -5.54 -9.75 -20.00
N ASP A 276 -6.13 -10.85 -20.48
CA ASP A 276 -5.42 -12.14 -20.59
C ASP A 276 -4.44 -12.15 -21.79
N ARG A 277 -4.48 -11.13 -22.65
CA ARG A 277 -3.60 -11.01 -23.83
C ARG A 277 -2.21 -10.50 -23.44
N ASN A 278 -1.38 -11.41 -22.92
CA ASN A 278 0.00 -11.15 -22.53
C ASN A 278 1.03 -11.29 -23.68
N ARG A 279 0.57 -11.44 -24.92
CA ARG A 279 1.36 -11.62 -26.16
C ARG A 279 0.76 -10.77 -27.29
N LEU A 280 1.60 -10.00 -27.96
CA LEU A 280 1.20 -9.09 -29.04
C LEU A 280 2.04 -9.34 -30.29
N ASP A 281 1.39 -9.43 -31.45
CA ASP A 281 2.07 -9.50 -32.74
C ASP A 281 2.28 -8.11 -33.38
N ALA A 282 2.88 -8.08 -34.58
CA ALA A 282 3.14 -6.85 -35.31
C ALA A 282 1.86 -6.08 -35.69
N ALA A 283 0.73 -6.77 -35.89
CA ALA A 283 -0.55 -6.15 -36.20
C ALA A 283 -1.24 -5.60 -34.94
N ASP A 284 -1.08 -6.25 -33.79
CA ASP A 284 -1.51 -5.72 -32.49
C ASP A 284 -0.77 -4.41 -32.16
N LEU A 285 0.55 -4.39 -32.33
CA LEU A 285 1.35 -3.19 -32.10
C LEU A 285 0.99 -2.05 -33.07
N THR A 286 0.68 -2.36 -34.34
CA THR A 286 0.14 -1.36 -35.28
C THR A 286 -1.20 -0.81 -34.79
N ARG A 287 -2.13 -1.65 -34.30
CA ARG A 287 -3.41 -1.17 -33.74
C ARG A 287 -3.23 -0.30 -32.50
N LEU A 288 -2.22 -0.56 -31.66
CA LEU A 288 -1.85 0.34 -30.55
C LEU A 288 -1.28 1.68 -31.05
N ALA A 289 -0.51 1.69 -32.14
CA ALA A 289 0.00 2.91 -32.77
C ALA A 289 -1.08 3.73 -33.49
N GLU A 290 -2.19 3.09 -33.88
CA GLU A 290 -3.41 3.71 -34.38
C GLU A 290 -4.36 4.20 -33.25
N GLY A 291 -4.05 3.89 -31.98
CA GLY A 291 -4.87 4.22 -30.81
C GLY A 291 -6.03 3.24 -30.54
N SER A 292 -6.11 2.12 -31.25
CA SER A 292 -7.18 1.11 -31.14
C SER A 292 -6.95 0.13 -29.97
N ILE A 293 -6.81 0.67 -28.76
CA ILE A 293 -6.38 -0.07 -27.54
C ILE A 293 -7.34 -1.20 -27.17
N ALA A 294 -8.65 -0.93 -27.17
CA ALA A 294 -9.67 -1.94 -26.85
C ALA A 294 -9.66 -3.14 -27.82
N SER A 295 -9.29 -2.94 -29.09
CA SER A 295 -9.16 -4.03 -30.08
C SER A 295 -7.98 -4.98 -29.82
N VAL A 296 -7.11 -4.63 -28.85
CA VAL A 296 -5.94 -5.40 -28.45
C VAL A 296 -6.17 -6.01 -27.07
N PHE A 297 -6.54 -5.18 -26.08
CA PHE A 297 -6.64 -5.62 -24.68
C PHE A 297 -8.05 -5.95 -24.20
N GLY A 298 -9.10 -5.64 -24.98
CA GLY A 298 -10.50 -5.98 -24.70
C GLY A 298 -11.32 -4.87 -24.03
N ASP A 299 -12.59 -5.18 -23.77
CA ASP A 299 -13.65 -4.22 -23.41
C ASP A 299 -13.37 -3.40 -22.14
N ALA A 300 -12.58 -3.92 -21.19
CA ALA A 300 -12.16 -3.19 -19.98
C ALA A 300 -11.32 -1.92 -20.27
N TYR A 301 -10.81 -1.81 -21.49
CA TYR A 301 -10.04 -0.66 -22.01
C TYR A 301 -10.87 0.19 -22.99
N ASP A 302 -12.11 -0.19 -23.32
CA ASP A 302 -12.98 0.63 -24.14
C ASP A 302 -13.59 1.76 -23.31
N GLN A 303 -13.23 2.99 -23.64
CA GLN A 303 -13.72 4.19 -22.97
C GLN A 303 -14.58 5.05 -23.91
N ASP A 304 -15.13 4.46 -24.99
CA ASP A 304 -16.02 5.13 -25.96
C ASP A 304 -15.34 6.36 -26.60
N GLY A 305 -14.13 6.17 -27.11
CA GLY A 305 -13.34 7.22 -27.77
C GLY A 305 -12.81 8.33 -26.85
N ALA A 306 -12.91 8.21 -25.52
CA ALA A 306 -12.50 9.25 -24.58
C ALA A 306 -11.02 9.67 -24.64
N ASN A 307 -10.15 8.80 -25.16
CA ASN A 307 -8.71 9.04 -25.29
C ASN A 307 -8.27 8.95 -26.77
N PRO A 308 -8.62 9.92 -27.63
CA PRO A 308 -8.31 9.86 -29.07
C PRO A 308 -6.84 10.17 -29.40
N SER A 309 -6.03 10.61 -28.42
CA SER A 309 -4.64 11.01 -28.64
C SER A 309 -3.60 10.05 -28.09
N ILE A 310 -3.99 9.16 -27.17
CA ILE A 310 -3.08 8.15 -26.63
C ILE A 310 -2.86 7.09 -27.72
N ARG A 311 -1.60 6.91 -28.11
CA ARG A 311 -1.19 5.91 -29.10
C ARG A 311 0.29 5.61 -28.94
N LEU A 312 0.66 4.37 -29.21
CA LEU A 312 2.04 3.87 -29.17
C LEU A 312 2.89 4.59 -30.23
N ALA A 313 4.16 4.84 -29.92
CA ALA A 313 5.19 5.30 -30.86
C ALA A 313 4.82 6.59 -31.63
N LEU A 314 4.43 7.63 -30.89
CA LEU A 314 4.17 8.97 -31.45
C LEU A 314 5.40 9.47 -32.25
N PRO A 315 5.26 9.83 -33.55
CA PRO A 315 6.39 10.23 -34.37
C PRO A 315 7.18 11.41 -33.79
N ARG A 316 8.51 11.26 -33.69
CA ARG A 316 9.45 12.32 -33.27
C ARG A 316 10.45 12.60 -34.40
N ALA A 317 10.99 13.81 -34.42
CA ALA A 317 11.96 14.21 -35.43
C ALA A 317 13.22 13.32 -35.37
N GLY A 318 13.60 12.72 -36.50
CA GLY A 318 14.78 11.83 -36.60
C GLY A 318 14.59 10.42 -36.05
N ILE A 319 13.39 10.05 -35.58
CA ILE A 319 13.09 8.74 -35.00
C ILE A 319 12.05 8.04 -35.91
N PRO A 320 12.31 6.80 -36.39
CA PRO A 320 11.30 5.99 -37.06
C PRO A 320 10.14 5.70 -36.09
N GLY A 321 8.91 5.54 -36.60
CA GLY A 321 7.72 5.33 -35.76
C GLY A 321 7.78 4.05 -34.91
N LEU A 322 7.01 3.02 -35.28
CA LEU A 322 6.96 1.78 -34.50
C LEU A 322 8.25 0.95 -34.69
N LEU A 323 9.10 0.89 -33.67
CA LEU A 323 10.36 0.11 -33.64
C LEU A 323 10.13 -1.35 -33.21
N LEU A 324 9.09 -1.61 -32.42
CA LEU A 324 8.73 -2.96 -31.95
C LEU A 324 8.06 -3.80 -33.06
N ASN A 325 8.34 -5.11 -33.04
CA ASN A 325 7.81 -6.10 -33.97
C ASN A 325 6.87 -7.12 -33.28
N TRP A 326 7.17 -7.52 -32.05
CA TRP A 326 6.33 -8.41 -31.24
C TRP A 326 6.60 -8.19 -29.75
N VAL A 327 5.68 -8.63 -28.89
CA VAL A 327 5.80 -8.68 -27.43
C VAL A 327 5.39 -10.06 -26.93
N ASP A 328 6.21 -10.67 -26.06
CA ASP A 328 5.93 -11.94 -25.39
C ASP A 328 6.15 -11.81 -23.87
N GLY A 329 5.12 -12.09 -23.09
CA GLY A 329 5.21 -12.16 -21.64
C GLY A 329 5.09 -10.80 -20.96
N LEU A 330 3.91 -10.18 -21.09
CA LEU A 330 3.48 -9.08 -20.22
C LEU A 330 3.12 -9.62 -18.81
N ASP A 331 4.04 -9.52 -17.86
CA ASP A 331 3.86 -9.99 -16.48
C ASP A 331 3.83 -8.81 -15.50
N VAL A 332 2.71 -8.63 -14.78
CA VAL A 332 2.52 -7.53 -13.81
C VAL A 332 3.23 -7.75 -12.46
N ARG A 333 3.77 -8.94 -12.20
CA ARG A 333 4.56 -9.29 -10.99
C ARG A 333 5.99 -9.73 -11.32
N GLY A 334 6.37 -9.60 -12.60
CA GLY A 334 7.65 -10.04 -13.15
C GLY A 334 8.83 -9.12 -12.80
N GLY A 335 10.01 -9.54 -13.24
CA GLY A 335 11.28 -8.83 -13.04
C GLY A 335 11.84 -8.97 -11.62
N ALA A 336 13.11 -8.60 -11.44
CA ALA A 336 13.78 -8.64 -10.13
C ALA A 336 13.12 -7.68 -9.12
N TRP A 337 12.61 -6.55 -9.59
CA TRP A 337 11.87 -5.58 -8.80
C TRP A 337 10.45 -6.03 -8.42
N GLY A 338 9.81 -6.91 -9.21
CA GLY A 338 8.44 -7.36 -8.99
C GLY A 338 7.34 -6.36 -9.38
N HIS A 339 7.69 -5.17 -9.89
CA HIS A 339 6.73 -4.20 -10.44
C HIS A 339 6.26 -4.54 -11.87
N GLY A 340 6.91 -5.50 -12.53
CA GLY A 340 6.51 -6.00 -13.84
C GLY A 340 7.69 -6.27 -14.77
N ALA A 341 7.46 -7.09 -15.80
CA ALA A 341 8.41 -7.34 -16.87
C ALA A 341 7.74 -7.60 -18.22
N LEU A 342 8.52 -7.40 -19.28
CA LEU A 342 8.11 -7.55 -20.68
C LEU A 342 9.30 -8.09 -21.49
N ARG A 343 9.05 -9.00 -22.45
CA ARG A 343 10.01 -9.25 -23.55
C ARG A 343 9.42 -8.84 -24.89
N ALA A 344 10.26 -8.35 -25.79
CA ALA A 344 9.87 -7.91 -27.11
C ALA A 344 10.98 -8.16 -28.14
N GLY A 345 10.63 -8.15 -29.41
CA GLY A 345 11.59 -8.11 -30.51
C GLY A 345 11.46 -6.81 -31.29
N LEU A 346 12.59 -6.27 -31.74
CA LEU A 346 12.61 -5.09 -32.61
C LEU A 346 12.38 -5.50 -34.07
N ARG A 347 11.98 -4.55 -34.91
CA ARG A 347 11.92 -4.74 -36.37
C ARG A 347 13.34 -4.81 -36.92
N SER A 348 13.60 -5.73 -37.84
CA SER A 348 14.91 -5.88 -38.49
C SER A 348 15.33 -4.55 -39.15
N GLY A 349 16.59 -4.15 -38.98
CA GLY A 349 17.11 -2.85 -39.44
C GLY A 349 16.70 -1.61 -38.61
N ALA A 350 15.79 -1.71 -37.63
CA ALA A 350 15.27 -0.55 -36.88
C ALA A 350 16.35 0.24 -36.10
N VAL A 351 17.43 -0.44 -35.69
CA VAL A 351 18.58 0.16 -34.98
C VAL A 351 19.77 0.44 -35.93
N ALA A 352 19.70 -0.04 -37.18
CA ALA A 352 20.72 0.18 -38.21
C ALA A 352 20.42 1.42 -39.09
N ALA A 353 19.17 1.85 -39.17
CA ALA A 353 18.68 2.89 -40.08
C ALA A 353 19.13 4.33 -39.75
N GLY A 354 20.03 4.53 -38.79
CA GLY A 354 20.50 5.86 -38.36
C GLY A 354 21.52 6.52 -39.29
N LEU A 355 22.21 5.78 -40.18
CA LEU A 355 23.40 6.25 -40.90
C LEU A 355 23.11 7.12 -42.14
N PRO A 356 23.26 8.46 -42.12
CA PRO A 356 23.56 9.21 -43.33
C PRO A 356 25.01 8.93 -43.77
N ALA A 357 25.21 8.63 -45.05
CA ALA A 357 26.54 8.41 -45.59
C ALA A 357 27.35 9.71 -45.68
N GLN A 358 28.52 9.73 -45.02
CA GLN A 358 29.64 10.67 -45.16
C GLN A 358 29.43 12.13 -44.71
N ALA A 359 30.10 12.49 -43.62
CA ALA A 359 30.71 13.80 -43.42
C ALA A 359 32.25 13.62 -43.40
N GLY A 360 32.97 14.54 -44.06
CA GLY A 360 34.42 14.40 -44.29
C GLY A 360 35.29 14.62 -43.04
N PRO A 361 36.57 14.21 -43.07
CA PRO A 361 37.48 14.36 -41.95
C PRO A 361 38.00 15.80 -41.88
N ASP A 362 37.55 16.58 -40.89
CA ASP A 362 38.36 17.57 -40.16
C ASP A 362 37.52 18.34 -39.11
N GLN A 363 37.81 18.13 -37.82
CA GLN A 363 38.20 19.22 -36.88
C GLN A 363 38.27 18.76 -35.40
N GLY A 364 39.46 18.94 -34.81
CA GLY A 364 39.70 19.49 -33.46
C GLY A 364 38.93 18.95 -32.24
N VAL A 365 39.59 18.13 -31.42
CA VAL A 365 39.18 17.84 -30.03
C VAL A 365 39.65 18.95 -29.09
N GLN A 366 38.73 19.55 -28.30
CA GLN A 366 39.06 20.11 -26.96
C GLN A 366 37.91 19.93 -25.93
N ALA A 367 38.27 19.25 -24.83
CA ALA A 367 37.79 19.33 -23.44
C ALA A 367 36.28 19.44 -23.06
N GLN A 368 35.87 18.46 -22.23
CA GLN A 368 34.72 18.45 -21.29
C GLN A 368 33.31 18.70 -21.87
N GLY A 369 32.50 17.63 -21.92
CA GLY A 369 31.11 17.68 -22.37
C GLY A 369 30.96 17.56 -23.89
N VAL A 370 31.61 16.55 -24.50
CA VAL A 370 31.42 16.25 -25.92
C VAL A 370 29.96 15.86 -26.16
N GLN A 371 29.23 16.70 -26.89
CA GLN A 371 27.89 16.36 -27.38
C GLN A 371 28.03 15.22 -28.40
N ALA A 372 27.46 14.06 -28.09
CA ALA A 372 27.55 12.88 -28.96
C ALA A 372 26.50 12.85 -30.08
N GLN A 373 25.74 13.93 -30.22
CA GLN A 373 24.61 14.05 -31.11
C GLN A 373 25.09 14.08 -32.58
N GLY A 374 24.56 13.19 -33.42
CA GLY A 374 25.05 12.99 -34.80
C GLY A 374 26.24 12.03 -34.95
N THR A 375 26.63 11.32 -33.88
CA THR A 375 27.54 10.17 -33.99
C THR A 375 26.75 8.88 -34.16
N PRO A 376 27.21 7.88 -34.94
CA PRO A 376 26.49 6.62 -35.11
C PRO A 376 26.18 5.88 -33.81
N ALA A 377 27.06 6.01 -32.80
CA ALA A 377 26.85 5.40 -31.49
C ALA A 377 25.85 6.18 -30.63
N GLY A 378 25.88 7.53 -30.66
CA GLY A 378 24.90 8.38 -29.99
C GLY A 378 23.49 8.24 -30.59
N GLU A 379 23.38 8.15 -31.92
CA GLU A 379 22.13 7.88 -32.63
C GLU A 379 21.57 6.49 -32.26
N ARG A 380 22.43 5.45 -32.27
CA ARG A 380 22.09 4.11 -31.79
C ARG A 380 21.61 4.13 -30.34
N ALA A 381 22.26 4.87 -29.45
CA ALA A 381 21.85 4.98 -28.05
C ALA A 381 20.44 5.59 -27.90
N VAL A 382 20.13 6.63 -28.68
CA VAL A 382 18.78 7.23 -28.72
C VAL A 382 17.74 6.25 -29.29
N LEU A 383 18.03 5.52 -30.36
CA LEU A 383 17.11 4.53 -30.94
C LEU A 383 16.82 3.35 -29.99
N LEU A 384 17.83 2.86 -29.26
CA LEU A 384 17.64 1.79 -28.27
C LEU A 384 16.81 2.28 -27.08
N ALA A 385 17.05 3.50 -26.60
CA ALA A 385 16.24 4.07 -25.53
C ALA A 385 14.79 4.39 -25.95
N GLU A 386 14.57 4.73 -27.22
CA GLU A 386 13.22 4.84 -27.79
C GLU A 386 12.54 3.47 -27.92
N ALA A 387 13.26 2.40 -28.28
CA ALA A 387 12.71 1.05 -28.26
C ALA A 387 12.29 0.64 -26.83
N ALA A 388 13.08 0.98 -25.81
CA ALA A 388 12.68 0.85 -24.41
C ALA A 388 11.48 1.73 -24.04
N ALA A 389 11.39 2.95 -24.59
CA ALA A 389 10.24 3.84 -24.43
C ALA A 389 8.96 3.20 -24.97
N GLN A 390 8.99 2.65 -26.18
CA GLN A 390 7.82 2.02 -26.79
C GLN A 390 7.40 0.75 -26.05
N ALA A 391 8.36 0.00 -25.51
CA ALA A 391 8.06 -1.15 -24.65
C ALA A 391 7.42 -0.72 -23.32
N ALA A 392 7.90 0.38 -22.72
CA ALA A 392 7.27 1.03 -21.57
C ALA A 392 5.86 1.55 -21.90
N GLU A 393 5.63 2.12 -23.09
CA GLU A 393 4.32 2.58 -23.57
C GLU A 393 3.34 1.40 -23.68
N VAL A 394 3.75 0.26 -24.27
CA VAL A 394 2.92 -0.97 -24.28
C VAL A 394 2.58 -1.43 -22.86
N PHE A 395 3.54 -1.42 -21.93
CA PHE A 395 3.29 -1.84 -20.54
C PHE A 395 2.35 -0.86 -19.80
N ALA A 396 2.51 0.44 -20.02
CA ALA A 396 1.60 1.47 -19.48
C ALA A 396 0.16 1.35 -20.02
N LEU A 397 0.00 0.98 -21.30
CA LEU A 397 -1.30 0.66 -21.87
C LEU A 397 -1.89 -0.60 -21.23
N TYR A 398 -1.09 -1.67 -21.08
CA TYR A 398 -1.52 -2.94 -20.47
C TYR A 398 -1.94 -2.78 -19.00
N LEU A 399 -1.20 -1.99 -18.21
CA LEU A 399 -1.59 -1.61 -16.84
C LEU A 399 -2.83 -0.70 -16.79
N GLY A 400 -3.24 -0.10 -17.91
CA GLY A 400 -4.37 0.81 -17.99
C GLY A 400 -4.09 2.22 -17.49
N LEU A 401 -2.83 2.68 -17.41
CA LEU A 401 -2.49 3.98 -16.81
C LEU A 401 -3.17 5.19 -17.48
N HIS A 402 -3.54 5.06 -18.75
CA HIS A 402 -4.27 6.06 -19.53
C HIS A 402 -5.76 6.18 -19.19
N LEU A 403 -6.34 5.19 -18.50
CA LEU A 403 -7.77 5.16 -18.15
C LEU A 403 -8.11 6.21 -17.06
N GLY A 404 -7.11 6.76 -16.39
CA GLY A 404 -7.27 7.84 -15.40
C GLY A 404 -7.68 9.21 -15.96
N PHE A 405 -7.62 9.42 -17.28
CA PHE A 405 -7.90 10.71 -17.92
C PHE A 405 -8.79 10.61 -19.16
N ALA A 406 -9.30 11.78 -19.58
CA ALA A 406 -9.76 12.04 -20.94
C ALA A 406 -8.62 12.65 -21.79
N ASP A 407 -8.63 12.39 -23.09
CA ASP A 407 -7.66 12.85 -24.09
C ASP A 407 -6.19 12.84 -23.61
N ALA A 408 -5.79 11.70 -23.03
CA ALA A 408 -4.45 11.43 -22.56
C ALA A 408 -3.40 11.40 -23.69
N THR A 409 -2.15 11.65 -23.34
CA THR A 409 -0.96 11.48 -24.16
C THR A 409 0.17 10.91 -23.31
N PHE A 410 1.10 10.21 -23.94
CA PHE A 410 2.38 9.92 -23.33
C PHE A 410 3.23 11.18 -23.23
N ALA A 411 4.04 11.24 -22.18
CA ALA A 411 5.08 12.23 -21.95
C ALA A 411 6.36 11.50 -21.50
N ARG A 412 7.53 12.04 -21.86
CA ARG A 412 8.83 11.52 -21.43
C ARG A 412 9.21 12.18 -20.09
N GLY A 413 9.81 11.42 -19.18
CA GLY A 413 10.02 11.85 -17.78
C GLY A 413 8.76 11.67 -16.90
N VAL A 414 8.83 12.11 -15.64
CA VAL A 414 7.67 12.11 -14.72
C VAL A 414 6.89 13.42 -14.91
N PRO A 415 5.61 13.41 -15.30
CA PRO A 415 4.82 14.62 -15.40
C PRO A 415 4.64 15.27 -14.02
N GLY A 416 4.84 16.58 -13.92
CA GLY A 416 4.71 17.29 -12.66
C GLY A 416 3.26 17.38 -12.16
N GLY A 417 3.09 17.87 -10.94
CA GLY A 417 1.77 18.31 -10.43
C GLY A 417 1.34 19.66 -11.04
N PRO A 418 0.11 20.15 -10.78
CA PRO A 418 -0.33 21.46 -11.27
C PRO A 418 0.59 22.63 -10.89
N ASP A 419 1.24 22.55 -9.73
CA ASP A 419 2.12 23.60 -9.17
C ASP A 419 3.59 23.16 -9.05
N ALA A 420 3.97 22.01 -9.60
CA ALA A 420 5.31 21.44 -9.47
C ALA A 420 5.86 21.04 -10.84
N PRO A 421 7.12 21.36 -11.18
CA PRO A 421 7.72 20.91 -12.43
C PRO A 421 7.80 19.38 -12.46
N GLY A 422 7.73 18.80 -13.65
CA GLY A 422 8.01 17.38 -13.86
C GLY A 422 9.50 17.06 -13.76
N GLU A 423 9.81 15.77 -13.65
CA GLU A 423 11.17 15.27 -13.80
C GLU A 423 11.49 15.10 -15.30
N PRO A 424 12.66 15.55 -15.78
CA PRO A 424 13.03 15.46 -17.19
C PRO A 424 13.27 14.01 -17.62
N ASP A 425 13.32 13.78 -18.93
CA ASP A 425 13.63 12.48 -19.50
C ASP A 425 15.14 12.20 -19.36
N ARG A 426 15.56 11.57 -18.26
CA ARG A 426 16.96 11.25 -17.97
C ARG A 426 17.17 9.74 -17.85
N TYR A 427 18.01 9.19 -18.71
CA TYR A 427 18.37 7.77 -18.71
C TYR A 427 19.84 7.57 -19.07
N GLN A 428 20.36 6.38 -18.80
CA GLN A 428 21.71 5.96 -19.20
C GLN A 428 21.65 4.82 -20.21
N VAL A 429 22.61 4.82 -21.16
CA VAL A 429 22.77 3.76 -22.16
C VAL A 429 24.19 3.24 -22.13
N GLU A 430 24.37 1.95 -21.84
CA GLU A 430 25.63 1.22 -21.92
C GLU A 430 25.65 0.44 -23.25
N LEU A 431 26.67 0.61 -24.09
CA LEU A 431 26.80 -0.10 -25.37
C LEU A 431 27.93 -1.13 -25.31
N PHE A 432 27.65 -2.36 -25.76
CA PHE A 432 28.56 -3.50 -25.74
C PHE A 432 28.88 -3.92 -27.18
N GLY A 433 29.97 -3.39 -27.73
CA GLY A 433 30.43 -3.69 -29.07
C GLY A 433 29.59 -3.08 -30.21
N PRO A 434 29.84 -3.51 -31.46
CA PRO A 434 28.99 -3.18 -32.61
C PRO A 434 27.68 -3.99 -32.56
N THR A 435 26.56 -3.37 -32.94
CA THR A 435 25.29 -4.09 -33.07
C THR A 435 25.22 -4.72 -34.46
N PRO A 436 25.08 -6.05 -34.59
CA PRO A 436 24.87 -6.69 -35.89
C PRO A 436 23.54 -6.26 -36.51
N ASP A 437 23.45 -6.28 -37.84
CA ASP A 437 22.15 -6.21 -38.53
C ASP A 437 21.48 -7.58 -38.44
N ALA A 438 20.79 -7.79 -37.32
CA ALA A 438 20.17 -9.04 -36.89
C ALA A 438 18.95 -8.74 -36.01
N ASP A 439 18.14 -9.75 -35.73
CA ASP A 439 16.99 -9.60 -34.84
C ASP A 439 17.47 -9.31 -33.41
N VAL A 440 16.99 -8.19 -32.86
CA VAL A 440 17.31 -7.72 -31.51
C VAL A 440 16.15 -8.03 -30.59
N GLU A 441 16.42 -8.78 -29.52
CA GLU A 441 15.50 -9.00 -28.41
C GLU A 441 15.69 -7.91 -27.34
N LEU A 442 14.59 -7.50 -26.73
CA LEU A 442 14.51 -6.54 -25.62
C LEU A 442 13.88 -7.26 -24.44
N ALA A 443 14.54 -7.24 -23.28
CA ALA A 443 13.99 -7.65 -22.00
C ALA A 443 13.91 -6.42 -21.09
N LEU A 444 12.70 -6.07 -20.65
CA LEU A 444 12.39 -4.88 -19.86
C LEU A 444 11.88 -5.29 -18.48
N GLU A 445 12.40 -4.62 -17.45
CA GLU A 445 11.88 -4.67 -16.09
C GLU A 445 11.35 -3.29 -15.68
N VAL A 446 10.17 -3.27 -15.06
CA VAL A 446 9.63 -2.06 -14.43
C VAL A 446 10.33 -1.88 -13.08
N THR A 447 10.90 -0.70 -12.87
CA THR A 447 11.64 -0.33 -11.66
C THR A 447 10.80 0.51 -10.70
N GLY A 448 9.72 1.11 -11.18
CA GLY A 448 8.74 1.87 -10.39
C GLY A 448 7.50 2.20 -11.21
N VAL A 449 6.35 2.37 -10.54
CA VAL A 449 5.06 2.73 -11.16
C VAL A 449 4.09 3.27 -10.10
N ASP A 450 3.43 4.39 -10.39
CA ASP A 450 2.42 5.01 -9.51
C ASP A 450 1.39 5.81 -10.33
N LEU A 451 0.33 6.32 -9.67
CA LEU A 451 -0.65 7.27 -10.19
C LEU A 451 -0.37 8.73 -9.75
N VAL A 452 0.50 8.93 -8.75
CA VAL A 452 0.82 10.26 -8.18
C VAL A 452 2.28 10.63 -8.55
N PRO A 453 2.58 11.89 -8.96
CA PRO A 453 1.69 13.06 -9.11
C PRO A 453 0.79 13.04 -10.35
N ARG A 454 1.11 12.17 -11.32
CA ARG A 454 0.31 11.71 -12.46
C ARG A 454 0.73 10.26 -12.74
N PRO A 455 -0.05 9.43 -13.45
CA PRO A 455 0.36 8.09 -13.83
C PRO A 455 1.73 8.07 -14.52
N TRP A 456 2.68 7.33 -13.96
CA TRP A 456 4.04 7.18 -14.49
C TRP A 456 4.56 5.76 -14.26
N LEU A 457 5.54 5.35 -15.06
CA LEU A 457 6.37 4.19 -14.78
C LEU A 457 7.82 4.42 -15.22
N SER A 458 8.77 3.77 -14.54
CA SER A 458 10.20 3.76 -14.88
C SER A 458 10.66 2.35 -15.20
N VAL A 459 11.61 2.22 -16.13
CA VAL A 459 12.10 0.93 -16.63
C VAL A 459 13.61 0.88 -16.83
N ASP A 460 14.16 -0.32 -16.65
CA ASP A 460 15.46 -0.75 -17.14
C ASP A 460 15.24 -1.79 -18.25
N ALA A 461 16.11 -1.83 -19.27
CA ALA A 461 16.02 -2.77 -20.38
C ALA A 461 17.40 -3.31 -20.81
N GLU A 462 17.48 -4.62 -21.05
CA GLU A 462 18.62 -5.26 -21.71
C GLU A 462 18.27 -5.58 -23.17
N PHE A 463 19.21 -5.34 -24.08
CA PHE A 463 19.09 -5.67 -25.51
C PHE A 463 20.05 -6.79 -25.85
N ARG A 464 19.56 -7.82 -26.54
CA ARG A 464 20.30 -9.04 -26.87
C ARG A 464 20.23 -9.39 -28.34
N VAL A 465 21.31 -9.96 -28.87
CA VAL A 465 21.40 -10.51 -30.24
C VAL A 465 22.01 -11.89 -30.14
N GLY A 466 21.29 -12.93 -30.58
CA GLY A 466 21.74 -14.32 -30.44
C GLY A 466 21.96 -14.79 -28.99
N GLY A 467 21.35 -14.10 -28.01
CA GLY A 467 21.53 -14.31 -26.57
C GLY A 467 22.57 -13.41 -25.90
N GLU A 468 23.50 -12.82 -26.67
CA GLU A 468 24.55 -11.92 -26.15
C GLU A 468 24.03 -10.51 -25.92
N ILE A 469 24.41 -9.87 -24.81
CA ILE A 469 23.97 -8.50 -24.48
C ILE A 469 24.75 -7.48 -25.30
N VAL A 470 24.04 -6.69 -26.10
CA VAL A 470 24.60 -5.63 -26.97
C VAL A 470 24.37 -4.22 -26.44
N ALA A 471 23.35 -4.03 -25.57
CA ALA A 471 23.13 -2.77 -24.86
C ALA A 471 22.37 -2.96 -23.55
N ARG A 472 22.52 -2.00 -22.64
CA ARG A 472 21.60 -1.77 -21.51
C ARG A 472 21.10 -0.33 -21.54
N VAL A 473 19.84 -0.14 -21.22
CA VAL A 473 19.21 1.17 -21.03
C VAL A 473 18.65 1.19 -19.61
N ARG A 474 18.90 2.26 -18.86
CA ARG A 474 18.51 2.37 -17.43
C ARG A 474 17.78 3.67 -17.12
N GLY A 475 16.78 3.58 -16.26
CA GLY A 475 16.03 4.75 -15.77
C GLY A 475 15.18 5.45 -16.84
N VAL A 476 14.69 4.72 -17.86
CA VAL A 476 13.76 5.32 -18.81
C VAL A 476 12.42 5.53 -18.13
N THR A 477 11.97 6.78 -18.05
CA THR A 477 10.72 7.15 -17.38
C THR A 477 9.68 7.65 -18.37
N LEU A 478 8.46 7.15 -18.20
CA LEU A 478 7.31 7.42 -19.05
C LEU A 478 6.13 7.88 -18.20
N GLY A 479 5.62 9.07 -18.50
CA GLY A 479 4.40 9.60 -17.95
C GLY A 479 3.19 9.42 -18.86
N VAL A 480 2.02 9.40 -18.25
CA VAL A 480 0.74 9.65 -18.93
C VAL A 480 0.14 10.92 -18.34
N GLN A 481 -0.28 11.84 -19.20
CA GLN A 481 -0.88 13.10 -18.81
C GLN A 481 -2.01 13.46 -19.76
N GLU A 482 -2.94 14.29 -19.30
CA GLU A 482 -3.97 14.91 -20.12
C GLU A 482 -3.39 15.91 -21.13
N LYS A 483 -4.12 16.21 -22.21
CA LYS A 483 -3.78 17.37 -23.05
C LYS A 483 -3.96 18.69 -22.29
N PRO A 484 -3.16 19.74 -22.60
CA PRO A 484 -3.33 21.07 -22.02
C PRO A 484 -4.78 21.59 -22.10
N GLY A 485 -5.36 21.94 -20.95
CA GLY A 485 -6.72 22.47 -20.83
C GLY A 485 -7.82 21.41 -20.66
N VAL A 486 -7.49 20.12 -20.65
CA VAL A 486 -8.42 19.06 -20.25
C VAL A 486 -8.52 19.02 -18.71
N PRO A 487 -9.72 18.90 -18.11
CA PRO A 487 -9.85 18.80 -16.66
C PRO A 487 -9.43 17.41 -16.15
N ILE A 488 -8.73 17.38 -15.02
CA ILE A 488 -8.24 16.16 -14.33
C ILE A 488 -8.97 15.85 -13.02
N GLY A 489 -10.02 16.59 -12.69
CA GLY A 489 -10.69 16.50 -11.40
C GLY A 489 -11.84 17.49 -11.23
N PRO A 490 -12.49 17.51 -10.04
CA PRO A 490 -13.62 18.38 -9.76
C PRO A 490 -13.27 19.87 -9.78
N GLN A 491 -14.24 20.68 -10.17
CA GLN A 491 -14.24 22.11 -9.92
C GLN A 491 -14.73 22.41 -8.49
N ALA A 492 -14.74 23.70 -8.12
CA ALA A 492 -15.30 24.16 -6.84
C ALA A 492 -16.73 23.60 -6.60
N GLY A 493 -17.04 23.33 -5.34
CA GLY A 493 -18.23 22.58 -4.92
C GLY A 493 -18.15 21.07 -5.16
N GLY A 494 -17.09 20.55 -5.79
CA GLY A 494 -17.03 19.15 -6.24
C GLY A 494 -17.61 18.90 -7.64
N THR A 495 -17.88 19.97 -8.39
CA THR A 495 -18.61 19.86 -9.65
C THR A 495 -17.76 19.21 -10.74
N VAL A 496 -18.14 18.00 -11.20
CA VAL A 496 -17.54 17.34 -12.35
C VAL A 496 -18.27 17.80 -13.63
N ALA A 497 -17.86 18.96 -14.15
CA ALA A 497 -18.54 19.65 -15.24
C ALA A 497 -18.35 18.99 -16.64
N ARG A 498 -17.42 18.05 -16.76
CA ARG A 498 -17.11 17.28 -17.98
C ARG A 498 -16.70 15.87 -17.61
N PHE A 499 -16.89 14.94 -18.54
CA PHE A 499 -16.44 13.57 -18.39
C PHE A 499 -14.90 13.50 -18.25
N LEU A 500 -14.42 12.77 -17.24
CA LEU A 500 -12.99 12.65 -16.91
C LEU A 500 -12.32 11.40 -17.53
N GLY A 501 -13.00 10.75 -18.49
CA GLY A 501 -12.42 9.75 -19.38
C GLY A 501 -12.54 8.29 -18.94
N ARG A 502 -12.97 8.01 -17.70
CA ARG A 502 -13.13 6.65 -17.17
C ARG A 502 -14.55 6.10 -17.34
N ARG A 503 -14.70 4.96 -18.00
CA ARG A 503 -15.90 4.10 -17.93
C ARG A 503 -15.59 2.83 -17.13
N ASN A 504 -16.57 2.31 -16.39
CA ASN A 504 -16.46 1.03 -15.69
C ASN A 504 -16.75 -0.17 -16.62
N SER A 505 -16.71 -1.38 -16.06
CA SER A 505 -16.97 -2.64 -16.77
C SER A 505 -18.41 -2.80 -17.30
N LEU A 506 -19.35 -1.94 -16.90
CA LEU A 506 -20.71 -1.86 -17.45
C LEU A 506 -20.85 -0.78 -18.54
N GLY A 507 -19.76 -0.11 -18.92
CA GLY A 507 -19.75 1.02 -19.85
C GLY A 507 -20.30 2.32 -19.26
N GLU A 508 -20.62 2.38 -17.97
CA GLU A 508 -21.14 3.59 -17.32
C GLU A 508 -20.00 4.60 -17.10
N PRO A 509 -20.23 5.91 -17.31
CA PRO A 509 -19.24 6.94 -17.00
C PRO A 509 -19.04 7.04 -15.49
N VAL A 510 -17.78 7.11 -15.06
CA VAL A 510 -17.37 7.21 -13.66
C VAL A 510 -17.12 8.67 -13.32
N MET A 511 -17.65 9.13 -12.19
CA MET A 511 -17.50 10.52 -11.74
C MET A 511 -16.08 10.85 -11.27
N LEU A 512 -15.48 9.99 -10.42
CA LEU A 512 -14.09 10.09 -9.97
C LEU A 512 -13.44 8.71 -9.96
N ASN A 513 -12.22 8.59 -10.45
CA ASN A 513 -11.59 7.33 -10.81
C ASN A 513 -10.36 6.99 -9.94
N GLU A 514 -9.62 5.95 -10.33
CA GLU A 514 -8.49 5.38 -9.59
C GLU A 514 -7.36 6.41 -9.31
N PHE A 515 -7.13 7.34 -10.25
CA PHE A 515 -6.19 8.46 -10.09
C PHE A 515 -6.64 9.41 -8.98
N HIS A 516 -7.93 9.70 -8.90
CA HIS A 516 -8.49 10.54 -7.85
C HIS A 516 -8.40 9.85 -6.48
N MET A 517 -8.65 8.55 -6.41
CA MET A 517 -8.53 7.81 -5.14
C MET A 517 -7.07 7.77 -4.65
N ALA A 518 -6.09 7.64 -5.53
CA ALA A 518 -4.66 7.77 -5.17
C ALA A 518 -4.31 9.18 -4.65
N HIS A 519 -4.92 10.23 -5.22
CA HIS A 519 -4.80 11.60 -4.71
C HIS A 519 -5.49 11.83 -3.36
N CYS A 520 -6.60 11.14 -3.07
CA CYS A 520 -7.21 11.08 -1.74
C CYS A 520 -6.35 10.33 -0.70
N SER A 521 -5.49 9.40 -1.13
CA SER A 521 -4.61 8.64 -0.24
C SER A 521 -3.29 9.37 0.01
N GLN A 522 -2.41 9.45 -1.00
CA GLN A 522 -1.05 9.99 -0.86
C GLN A 522 -0.91 11.42 -1.42
N GLY A 523 -1.60 11.73 -2.51
CA GLY A 523 -1.37 12.95 -3.29
C GLY A 523 -2.00 14.23 -2.70
N ASP A 524 -2.29 15.17 -3.60
CA ASP A 524 -3.10 16.36 -3.32
C ASP A 524 -4.60 16.03 -3.36
N PRO A 525 -5.34 16.10 -2.23
CA PRO A 525 -6.78 15.87 -2.20
C PRO A 525 -7.57 16.90 -3.01
N GLY A 526 -6.98 18.05 -3.34
CA GLY A 526 -7.60 19.06 -4.20
C GLY A 526 -7.84 18.60 -5.64
N ILE A 527 -6.96 17.74 -6.18
CA ILE A 527 -7.17 17.10 -7.50
C ILE A 527 -8.31 16.07 -7.41
N ALA A 528 -8.40 15.34 -6.30
CA ALA A 528 -9.40 14.30 -6.13
C ALA A 528 -10.81 14.85 -5.86
N LEU A 529 -10.92 15.91 -5.03
CA LEU A 529 -12.19 16.36 -4.45
C LEU A 529 -12.58 17.79 -4.81
N GLY A 530 -11.68 18.59 -5.38
CA GLY A 530 -11.90 20.00 -5.71
C GLY A 530 -11.00 20.95 -4.90
N PRO A 531 -10.77 22.17 -5.41
CA PRO A 531 -9.70 23.08 -4.95
C PRO A 531 -9.77 23.47 -3.46
N GLU A 532 -10.94 23.38 -2.83
CA GLU A 532 -11.13 23.61 -1.39
C GLU A 532 -10.28 22.67 -0.51
N PHE A 533 -9.86 21.52 -1.05
CA PHE A 533 -9.08 20.50 -0.34
C PHE A 533 -7.57 20.60 -0.55
N SER A 534 -7.08 21.44 -1.48
CA SER A 534 -5.64 21.68 -1.64
C SER A 534 -4.97 22.27 -0.39
N ARG A 535 -5.77 22.84 0.53
CA ARG A 535 -5.32 23.27 1.87
C ARG A 535 -4.78 22.12 2.74
N TYR A 536 -5.06 20.86 2.38
CA TYR A 536 -4.61 19.65 3.06
C TYR A 536 -3.37 18.99 2.41
N ARG A 537 -2.76 19.64 1.41
CA ARG A 537 -1.51 19.16 0.80
C ARG A 537 -0.37 19.22 1.82
N GLY A 538 0.23 18.08 2.13
CA GLY A 538 1.40 17.98 3.02
C GLY A 538 1.13 18.14 4.53
N ILE A 539 -0.13 18.23 4.97
CA ILE A 539 -0.52 18.28 6.39
C ILE A 539 -1.45 17.12 6.75
N ARG A 540 -1.57 16.79 8.04
CA ARG A 540 -2.45 15.72 8.52
C ARG A 540 -3.92 16.11 8.30
N ALA A 541 -4.63 15.25 7.58
CA ALA A 541 -6.03 15.42 7.23
C ALA A 541 -6.68 14.05 7.03
N THR A 542 -8.02 14.03 6.92
CA THR A 542 -8.72 12.84 6.44
C THR A 542 -8.19 12.45 5.06
N ARG A 543 -7.71 11.22 4.93
CA ARG A 543 -7.22 10.59 3.70
C ARG A 543 -7.84 9.21 3.56
N LEU A 544 -7.76 8.63 2.38
CA LEU A 544 -7.97 7.19 2.22
C LEU A 544 -6.70 6.43 2.64
N PRO A 545 -6.80 5.17 3.07
CA PRO A 545 -5.65 4.27 3.11
C PRO A 545 -5.06 4.05 1.71
N ASP A 546 -3.82 3.59 1.66
CA ASP A 546 -3.05 3.46 0.42
C ASP A 546 -2.52 2.04 0.16
N GLY A 547 -1.84 1.83 -0.97
CA GLY A 547 -1.27 0.56 -1.39
C GLY A 547 -2.31 -0.56 -1.41
N GLY A 548 -1.97 -1.71 -0.83
CA GLY A 548 -2.85 -2.86 -0.68
C GLY A 548 -4.04 -2.65 0.25
N LEU A 549 -4.12 -1.52 0.97
CA LEU A 549 -5.28 -1.10 1.76
C LEU A 549 -6.18 -0.08 1.07
N ARG A 550 -5.86 0.40 -0.15
CA ARG A 550 -6.80 1.23 -0.92
C ARG A 550 -7.90 0.35 -1.52
N LEU A 551 -9.06 0.31 -0.86
CA LEU A 551 -10.15 -0.63 -1.12
C LEU A 551 -11.43 0.05 -1.65
N VAL A 552 -11.26 1.24 -2.25
CA VAL A 552 -12.20 1.93 -3.12
C VAL A 552 -11.41 2.43 -4.33
N ASP A 553 -11.83 2.04 -5.53
CA ASP A 553 -11.17 2.42 -6.78
C ASP A 553 -11.83 3.64 -7.43
N ARG A 554 -13.17 3.70 -7.38
CA ARG A 554 -13.96 4.62 -8.20
C ARG A 554 -15.21 5.11 -7.47
N ILE A 555 -15.58 6.37 -7.67
CA ILE A 555 -16.89 6.94 -7.32
C ILE A 555 -17.68 7.04 -8.62
N VAL A 556 -18.76 6.27 -8.75
CA VAL A 556 -19.59 6.24 -9.96
C VAL A 556 -20.47 7.49 -10.02
N ALA A 557 -21.16 7.81 -8.93
CA ALA A 557 -22.02 9.00 -8.81
C ALA A 557 -22.26 9.37 -7.34
N VAL A 558 -22.48 10.67 -7.08
CA VAL A 558 -22.91 11.20 -5.77
C VAL A 558 -24.26 11.91 -5.93
N GLN A 559 -25.17 11.68 -4.99
CA GLN A 559 -26.44 12.41 -4.83
C GLN A 559 -26.36 13.24 -3.55
N GLY A 560 -25.93 14.49 -3.69
CA GLY A 560 -25.77 15.44 -2.59
C GLY A 560 -24.88 16.60 -2.99
N GLU A 561 -25.13 17.77 -2.42
CA GLU A 561 -24.38 18.99 -2.69
C GLU A 561 -23.42 19.31 -1.53
N ARG A 562 -22.15 19.55 -1.86
CA ARG A 562 -21.09 19.84 -0.89
C ARG A 562 -21.43 21.08 -0.06
N GLY A 563 -21.26 20.99 1.26
CA GLY A 563 -21.52 22.09 2.20
C GLY A 563 -23.00 22.49 2.34
N LYS A 564 -23.95 21.89 1.62
CA LYS A 564 -25.38 22.15 1.81
C LYS A 564 -25.88 21.50 3.09
N ARG A 565 -26.66 22.26 3.86
CA ARG A 565 -27.24 21.82 5.13
C ARG A 565 -28.21 20.66 4.94
N GLU A 566 -28.86 20.60 3.80
CA GLU A 566 -29.81 19.58 3.38
C GLU A 566 -29.07 18.25 3.21
N SER A 567 -27.99 18.22 2.41
CA SER A 567 -27.19 17.02 2.18
C SER A 567 -26.44 16.55 3.43
N LEU A 568 -25.89 17.48 4.22
CA LEU A 568 -25.19 17.13 5.46
C LEU A 568 -26.12 16.63 6.58
N ARG A 569 -27.42 16.93 6.56
CA ARG A 569 -28.36 16.44 7.59
C ARG A 569 -28.76 14.98 7.45
N GLY A 570 -28.44 14.35 6.31
CA GLY A 570 -28.77 12.97 6.00
C GLY A 570 -29.49 12.83 4.66
N GLY A 571 -29.56 11.61 4.13
CA GLY A 571 -30.20 11.27 2.87
C GLY A 571 -29.33 11.53 1.62
N ALA A 572 -28.16 12.13 1.76
CA ALA A 572 -27.16 12.16 0.69
C ALA A 572 -26.61 10.74 0.47
N THR A 573 -26.41 10.34 -0.79
CA THR A 573 -25.96 8.99 -1.14
C THR A 573 -24.82 9.02 -2.16
N HIS A 574 -24.11 7.90 -2.31
CA HIS A 574 -23.26 7.67 -3.49
C HIS A 574 -23.21 6.21 -3.90
N GLN A 575 -22.55 5.96 -5.02
CA GLN A 575 -22.13 4.63 -5.46
C GLN A 575 -20.63 4.63 -5.70
N THR A 576 -19.94 3.62 -5.17
CA THR A 576 -18.51 3.41 -5.40
C THR A 576 -18.25 1.98 -5.87
N GLU A 577 -17.07 1.75 -6.44
CA GLU A 577 -16.64 0.42 -6.88
C GLU A 577 -15.27 0.08 -6.31
N TYR A 578 -15.09 -1.21 -6.03
CA TYR A 578 -13.80 -1.84 -5.81
C TYR A 578 -13.70 -3.13 -6.61
N ASP A 579 -12.73 -3.23 -7.51
CA ASP A 579 -12.35 -4.48 -8.14
C ASP A 579 -11.48 -5.28 -7.17
N SER A 580 -11.78 -6.57 -6.99
CA SER A 580 -11.04 -7.49 -6.11
C SER A 580 -10.27 -8.53 -6.93
N PRO A 581 -9.02 -8.24 -7.37
CA PRO A 581 -8.21 -9.18 -8.12
C PRO A 581 -7.93 -10.49 -7.36
N ALA A 582 -7.97 -11.62 -8.07
CA ALA A 582 -7.63 -12.93 -7.51
C ALA A 582 -6.18 -13.02 -6.98
N ASP A 583 -5.27 -12.18 -7.48
CA ASP A 583 -3.87 -12.09 -7.06
C ASP A 583 -3.62 -11.03 -5.96
N SER A 584 -4.67 -10.47 -5.34
CA SER A 584 -4.51 -9.58 -4.18
C SER A 584 -3.88 -10.31 -2.98
N TRP A 585 -2.97 -9.62 -2.28
CA TRP A 585 -2.23 -10.14 -1.12
C TRP A 585 -3.11 -10.85 -0.09
N TYR A 586 -4.29 -10.28 0.21
CA TYR A 586 -5.20 -10.80 1.23
C TYR A 586 -5.84 -12.16 0.88
N TYR A 587 -5.82 -12.60 -0.39
CA TYR A 587 -6.23 -13.96 -0.77
C TYR A 587 -5.12 -15.00 -0.58
N GLN A 588 -3.86 -14.56 -0.46
CA GLN A 588 -2.69 -15.42 -0.23
C GLN A 588 -2.37 -15.51 1.27
N ASP A 589 -2.58 -14.41 2.00
CA ASP A 589 -2.22 -14.25 3.40
C ASP A 589 -3.30 -14.75 4.39
N THR A 590 -4.52 -15.05 3.95
CA THR A 590 -5.64 -15.45 4.84
C THR A 590 -5.79 -16.97 5.01
N ALA A 591 -6.27 -17.39 6.19
CA ALA A 591 -6.78 -18.74 6.44
C ALA A 591 -8.18 -19.01 5.83
N ASN A 592 -8.87 -17.98 5.34
CA ASN A 592 -10.21 -18.10 4.75
C ASN A 592 -10.19 -18.66 3.32
N ALA A 593 -11.26 -19.34 2.92
CA ALA A 593 -11.41 -19.85 1.55
C ALA A 593 -11.56 -18.73 0.49
N SER A 594 -12.03 -17.56 0.91
CA SER A 594 -12.12 -16.33 0.10
C SER A 594 -11.67 -15.13 0.95
N MET A 595 -12.17 -13.93 0.66
CA MET A 595 -11.72 -12.66 1.26
C MET A 595 -11.80 -12.67 2.82
N PRO A 596 -10.80 -12.12 3.54
CA PRO A 596 -10.82 -11.98 5.00
C PRO A 596 -11.79 -10.88 5.48
N ASN A 597 -12.24 -10.97 6.73
CA ASN A 597 -13.26 -10.06 7.26
C ASN A 597 -12.77 -8.61 7.32
N CYS A 598 -11.48 -8.38 7.61
CA CYS A 598 -10.90 -7.04 7.55
C CYS A 598 -11.18 -6.35 6.20
N VAL A 599 -11.05 -7.05 5.07
CA VAL A 599 -11.25 -6.46 3.73
C VAL A 599 -12.74 -6.21 3.44
N TYR A 600 -13.66 -7.10 3.87
CA TYR A 600 -15.11 -6.87 3.81
C TYR A 600 -15.53 -5.59 4.55
N MET A 601 -15.00 -5.40 5.77
CA MET A 601 -15.21 -4.18 6.54
C MET A 601 -14.59 -2.99 5.82
N GLU A 602 -13.30 -3.07 5.47
CA GLU A 602 -12.49 -1.95 5.03
C GLU A 602 -12.97 -1.35 3.69
N THR A 603 -13.35 -2.16 2.69
CA THR A 603 -13.95 -1.64 1.44
C THR A 603 -15.25 -0.86 1.70
N SER A 604 -16.05 -1.32 2.66
CA SER A 604 -17.37 -0.74 2.99
C SER A 604 -17.23 0.52 3.84
N LEU A 605 -16.30 0.49 4.80
CA LEU A 605 -15.95 1.63 5.66
C LEU A 605 -15.30 2.77 4.87
N GLN A 606 -14.39 2.46 3.94
CA GLN A 606 -13.82 3.46 3.02
C GLN A 606 -14.88 4.06 2.09
N SER A 607 -15.83 3.25 1.58
CA SER A 607 -16.95 3.79 0.80
C SER A 607 -17.78 4.77 1.62
N ALA A 608 -18.18 4.43 2.85
CA ALA A 608 -18.93 5.34 3.71
C ALA A 608 -18.15 6.64 4.04
N LEU A 609 -16.87 6.51 4.40
CA LEU A 609 -15.93 7.61 4.65
C LEU A 609 -15.89 8.62 3.51
N VAL A 610 -15.71 8.14 2.27
CA VAL A 610 -15.54 8.99 1.08
C VAL A 610 -16.74 9.89 0.84
N LEU A 611 -17.97 9.43 1.13
CA LEU A 611 -19.17 10.25 1.02
C LEU A 611 -19.13 11.45 1.98
N GLY A 612 -18.81 11.22 3.25
CA GLY A 612 -18.73 12.28 4.26
C GLY A 612 -17.64 13.31 3.94
N TYR A 613 -16.47 12.83 3.51
CA TYR A 613 -15.35 13.68 3.13
C TYR A 613 -15.67 14.50 1.86
N TYR A 614 -16.27 13.87 0.84
CA TYR A 614 -16.75 14.55 -0.37
C TYR A 614 -17.84 15.59 -0.08
N LEU A 615 -18.76 15.34 0.85
CA LEU A 615 -19.78 16.34 1.22
C LEU A 615 -19.20 17.54 2.00
N GLY A 616 -17.93 17.47 2.40
CA GLY A 616 -17.20 18.57 3.03
C GLY A 616 -17.31 18.57 4.55
N ALA A 617 -17.41 17.42 5.21
CA ALA A 617 -17.42 17.32 6.67
C ALA A 617 -16.21 18.01 7.34
N THR A 618 -15.04 18.02 6.68
CA THR A 618 -13.83 18.71 7.13
C THR A 618 -13.74 20.17 6.70
N LEU A 619 -14.60 20.64 5.79
CA LEU A 619 -14.62 22.04 5.34
C LEU A 619 -15.33 22.99 6.32
N THR A 620 -15.98 22.44 7.35
CA THR A 620 -16.61 23.21 8.44
C THR A 620 -15.57 23.89 9.35
N ASP A 621 -16.04 24.60 10.38
CA ASP A 621 -15.23 25.37 11.35
C ASP A 621 -14.28 24.53 12.24
N LEU A 622 -13.91 23.32 11.84
CA LEU A 622 -13.00 22.45 12.59
C LEU A 622 -11.57 23.02 12.66
N GLY A 623 -11.09 23.61 11.56
CA GLY A 623 -9.85 24.38 11.45
C GLY A 623 -8.53 23.59 11.60
N GLY A 624 -7.62 23.70 10.63
CA GLY A 624 -6.30 23.08 10.70
C GLY A 624 -6.29 21.58 10.41
N GLU A 625 -5.54 20.81 11.19
CA GLU A 625 -5.36 19.37 10.99
C GLU A 625 -6.45 18.52 11.63
N HIS A 626 -6.83 17.43 10.95
CA HIS A 626 -7.90 16.54 11.39
C HIS A 626 -7.55 15.06 11.20
N SER A 627 -7.87 14.26 12.21
CA SER A 627 -7.86 12.80 12.14
C SER A 627 -9.28 12.27 11.96
N LEU A 628 -9.44 11.25 11.14
CA LEU A 628 -10.68 10.48 11.03
C LEU A 628 -10.57 9.22 11.87
N ARG A 629 -11.56 8.94 12.72
CA ARG A 629 -11.66 7.64 13.40
C ARG A 629 -13.04 7.03 13.23
N ASN A 630 -13.06 5.73 12.97
CA ASN A 630 -14.26 4.93 13.14
C ASN A 630 -14.58 4.82 14.64
N LEU A 631 -15.86 4.88 15.01
CA LEU A 631 -16.32 4.85 16.41
C LEU A 631 -17.17 3.61 16.73
N GLY A 632 -17.53 2.84 15.72
CA GLY A 632 -18.39 1.66 15.86
C GLY A 632 -19.25 1.43 14.63
N GLY A 633 -19.98 0.32 14.66
CA GLY A 633 -20.89 -0.06 13.61
C GLY A 633 -21.44 -1.47 13.78
N THR A 634 -22.23 -1.89 12.81
CA THR A 634 -22.78 -3.22 12.65
C THR A 634 -22.53 -3.69 11.23
N ALA A 635 -22.35 -5.00 11.02
CA ALA A 635 -22.27 -5.55 9.67
C ALA A 635 -22.75 -7.01 9.60
N THR A 636 -23.35 -7.37 8.46
CA THR A 636 -23.90 -8.70 8.20
C THR A 636 -23.49 -9.17 6.79
N LEU A 637 -22.95 -10.38 6.67
CA LEU A 637 -22.84 -11.07 5.39
C LEU A 637 -24.22 -11.67 5.02
N LEU A 638 -24.78 -11.25 3.90
CA LEU A 638 -26.12 -11.61 3.42
C LEU A 638 -26.12 -12.90 2.59
N ARG A 639 -25.03 -13.15 1.86
CA ARG A 639 -24.81 -14.39 1.09
C ARG A 639 -23.31 -14.61 0.88
N GLU A 640 -22.96 -15.85 0.61
CA GLU A 640 -21.60 -16.23 0.26
C GLU A 640 -21.34 -16.06 -1.24
N VAL A 641 -20.19 -15.48 -1.59
CA VAL A 641 -19.72 -15.25 -2.96
C VAL A 641 -18.21 -15.39 -2.96
N ASP A 642 -17.62 -16.05 -3.98
CA ASP A 642 -16.19 -15.86 -4.22
C ASP A 642 -15.96 -14.51 -4.92
N LEU A 643 -15.29 -13.61 -4.23
CA LEU A 643 -15.10 -12.22 -4.65
C LEU A 643 -13.91 -12.04 -5.60
N ARG A 644 -13.13 -13.12 -5.86
CA ARG A 644 -11.99 -13.11 -6.79
C ARG A 644 -12.43 -12.70 -8.20
N ASN A 645 -11.73 -11.70 -8.73
CA ASN A 645 -12.00 -11.03 -10.00
C ASN A 645 -13.42 -10.45 -10.13
N ARG A 646 -14.04 -10.03 -9.02
CA ARG A 646 -15.34 -9.35 -9.00
C ARG A 646 -15.20 -7.85 -8.73
N THR A 647 -16.08 -7.07 -9.33
CA THR A 647 -16.32 -5.67 -8.95
C THR A 647 -17.39 -5.63 -7.87
N LEU A 648 -17.03 -5.17 -6.68
CA LEU A 648 -17.95 -4.90 -5.58
C LEU A 648 -18.53 -3.50 -5.80
N ARG A 649 -19.82 -3.42 -6.13
CA ARG A 649 -20.53 -2.13 -6.20
C ARG A 649 -21.12 -1.78 -4.84
N GLN A 650 -20.56 -0.76 -4.22
CA GLN A 650 -21.01 -0.18 -2.97
C GLN A 650 -22.13 0.84 -3.22
N HIS A 651 -23.08 0.91 -2.29
CA HIS A 651 -23.99 2.01 -2.10
C HIS A 651 -23.91 2.46 -0.64
N SER A 652 -23.70 3.75 -0.40
CA SER A 652 -23.65 4.31 0.96
C SER A 652 -24.59 5.50 1.06
N THR A 653 -25.25 5.66 2.22
CA THR A 653 -26.11 6.79 2.56
C THR A 653 -25.61 7.43 3.85
N LEU A 654 -25.40 8.75 3.84
CA LEU A 654 -25.20 9.54 5.06
C LEU A 654 -26.55 9.58 5.81
N LEU A 655 -26.59 9.05 7.02
CA LEU A 655 -27.79 9.02 7.86
C LEU A 655 -27.92 10.30 8.69
N SER A 656 -26.82 10.77 9.28
CA SER A 656 -26.80 11.97 10.12
C SER A 656 -25.44 12.66 10.13
N THR A 657 -25.42 13.96 10.44
CA THR A 657 -24.20 14.70 10.85
C THR A 657 -24.47 15.45 12.14
N THR A 658 -23.66 15.22 13.16
CA THR A 658 -23.74 15.85 14.48
C THR A 658 -22.45 16.63 14.77
N PRO A 659 -22.46 17.97 14.66
CA PRO A 659 -21.34 18.82 15.05
C PRO A 659 -21.14 18.85 16.57
N MET A 660 -19.88 18.89 17.01
CA MET A 660 -19.47 18.92 18.42
C MET A 660 -18.25 19.86 18.60
N PRO A 661 -17.91 20.27 19.84
CA PRO A 661 -16.73 21.11 20.09
C PRO A 661 -15.41 20.43 19.70
N GLY A 662 -14.85 20.82 18.54
CA GLY A 662 -13.61 20.27 17.98
C GLY A 662 -13.78 18.96 17.20
N SER A 663 -15.01 18.50 16.95
CA SER A 663 -15.27 17.32 16.13
C SER A 663 -16.60 17.36 15.40
N VAL A 664 -16.73 16.53 14.36
CA VAL A 664 -18.00 16.27 13.67
C VAL A 664 -18.20 14.76 13.65
N LEU A 665 -19.36 14.28 14.07
CA LEU A 665 -19.74 12.87 13.95
C LEU A 665 -20.66 12.67 12.75
N GLN A 666 -20.48 11.58 12.01
CA GLN A 666 -21.34 11.19 10.91
C GLN A 666 -21.70 9.70 10.99
N GLU A 667 -22.97 9.39 10.79
CA GLU A 667 -23.50 8.03 10.73
C GLU A 667 -23.83 7.69 9.27
N PHE A 668 -23.54 6.46 8.86
CA PHE A 668 -23.78 5.98 7.50
C PHE A 668 -24.40 4.59 7.53
N SER A 669 -25.27 4.30 6.56
CA SER A 669 -25.53 2.93 6.13
C SER A 669 -24.75 2.63 4.86
N TYR A 670 -24.38 1.37 4.68
CA TYR A 670 -23.73 0.90 3.46
C TYR A 670 -24.18 -0.52 3.09
N ARG A 671 -24.05 -0.83 1.81
CA ARG A 671 -24.27 -2.17 1.25
C ARG A 671 -23.40 -2.32 0.02
N PHE A 672 -22.73 -3.46 -0.15
CA PHE A 672 -22.19 -3.83 -1.46
C PHE A 672 -22.90 -5.01 -2.09
N SER A 673 -22.91 -4.99 -3.42
CA SER A 673 -23.53 -5.98 -4.29
C SER A 673 -22.52 -6.46 -5.33
N VAL A 674 -22.70 -7.70 -5.79
CA VAL A 674 -21.94 -8.31 -6.88
C VAL A 674 -22.94 -8.91 -7.85
N ASP A 675 -22.78 -8.67 -9.14
CA ASP A 675 -23.71 -9.07 -10.20
C ASP A 675 -25.16 -8.58 -9.93
N GLY A 676 -25.31 -7.40 -9.33
CA GLY A 676 -26.59 -6.78 -8.96
C GLY A 676 -27.19 -7.24 -7.62
N GLU A 677 -26.72 -8.36 -7.06
CA GLU A 677 -27.28 -8.96 -5.85
C GLU A 677 -26.51 -8.55 -4.58
N PRO A 678 -27.17 -8.12 -3.48
CA PRO A 678 -26.52 -7.75 -2.22
C PRO A 678 -25.64 -8.87 -1.63
N VAL A 679 -24.50 -8.52 -1.06
CA VAL A 679 -23.55 -9.48 -0.43
C VAL A 679 -23.32 -9.14 1.04
N TYR A 680 -23.13 -7.87 1.36
CA TYR A 680 -22.75 -7.41 2.69
C TYR A 680 -23.41 -6.06 2.94
N GLU A 681 -23.87 -5.82 4.17
CA GLU A 681 -24.46 -4.55 4.57
C GLU A 681 -24.16 -4.23 6.04
N GLY A 682 -24.35 -2.96 6.40
CA GLY A 682 -24.11 -2.50 7.75
C GLY A 682 -24.37 -1.02 7.95
N GLU A 683 -24.14 -0.58 9.18
CA GLU A 683 -24.12 0.82 9.57
C GLU A 683 -22.81 1.13 10.28
N SER A 684 -22.31 2.36 10.17
CA SER A 684 -21.12 2.77 10.91
C SER A 684 -21.08 4.26 11.21
N MET A 685 -20.44 4.59 12.33
CA MET A 685 -20.23 5.95 12.82
C MET A 685 -18.75 6.32 12.69
N PHE A 686 -18.48 7.47 12.06
CA PHE A 686 -17.17 8.09 12.00
C PHE A 686 -17.16 9.41 12.77
N GLY A 687 -16.00 9.78 13.29
CA GLY A 687 -15.74 11.12 13.80
C GLY A 687 -14.53 11.75 13.11
N TYR A 688 -14.67 13.01 12.72
CA TYR A 688 -13.60 13.90 12.31
C TYR A 688 -13.20 14.71 13.54
N PHE A 689 -11.95 14.62 13.96
CA PHE A 689 -11.46 15.23 15.20
C PHE A 689 -10.28 16.16 14.92
N ASN A 690 -10.29 17.36 15.49
CA ASN A 690 -9.05 18.09 15.68
C ASN A 690 -8.22 17.46 16.81
N GLU A 691 -6.95 17.82 16.90
CA GLU A 691 -6.00 17.22 17.86
C GLU A 691 -6.49 17.29 19.31
N ALA A 692 -6.98 18.46 19.75
CA ALA A 692 -7.46 18.66 21.12
C ALA A 692 -8.71 17.83 21.46
N ALA A 693 -9.56 17.52 20.47
CA ALA A 693 -10.68 16.61 20.64
C ALA A 693 -10.22 15.15 20.66
N LEU A 694 -9.29 14.78 19.78
CA LEU A 694 -8.73 13.42 19.69
C LEU A 694 -7.90 13.03 20.93
N ALA A 695 -7.18 13.97 21.54
CA ALA A 695 -6.37 13.72 22.73
C ALA A 695 -7.21 13.33 23.97
N ARG A 696 -8.49 13.69 24.02
CA ARG A 696 -9.40 13.42 25.16
C ARG A 696 -10.03 12.02 25.07
N GLN A 697 -9.22 10.99 24.85
CA GLN A 697 -9.66 9.60 24.86
C GLN A 697 -9.71 9.04 26.29
N SER A 698 -10.88 8.55 26.69
CA SER A 698 -11.11 7.89 27.99
C SER A 698 -11.46 6.40 27.86
N GLY A 699 -11.39 5.83 26.65
CA GLY A 699 -11.68 4.40 26.44
C GLY A 699 -13.16 4.07 26.57
N LEU A 700 -13.46 2.78 26.61
CA LEU A 700 -14.82 2.29 26.83
C LEU A 700 -15.29 2.45 28.29
N ASP A 701 -14.33 2.53 29.22
CA ASP A 701 -14.57 2.48 30.66
C ASP A 701 -14.35 3.83 31.38
N ALA A 702 -14.34 4.93 30.62
CA ALA A 702 -14.22 6.31 31.12
C ALA A 702 -12.97 6.55 32.01
N GLY A 703 -11.83 6.00 31.58
CA GLY A 703 -10.53 6.10 32.26
C GLY A 703 -10.33 5.10 33.40
N ARG A 704 -11.34 4.28 33.74
CA ARG A 704 -11.17 3.18 34.70
C ARG A 704 -10.41 2.03 34.03
N LEU A 705 -9.31 1.61 34.63
CA LEU A 705 -8.65 0.37 34.24
C LEU A 705 -9.61 -0.81 34.54
N VAL A 706 -9.93 -1.58 33.50
CA VAL A 706 -10.65 -2.85 33.61
C VAL A 706 -9.67 -3.95 33.19
N PRO A 707 -9.29 -4.87 34.09
CA PRO A 707 -8.41 -6.00 33.76
C PRO A 707 -9.10 -6.99 32.80
N THR A 708 -8.31 -7.91 32.21
CA THR A 708 -8.89 -9.03 31.45
C THR A 708 -9.52 -10.04 32.40
N TRP A 709 -10.52 -10.81 31.94
CA TRP A 709 -11.21 -11.82 32.76
C TRP A 709 -10.24 -12.79 33.43
N LEU A 710 -9.16 -13.18 32.74
CA LEU A 710 -8.14 -14.09 33.25
C LEU A 710 -7.29 -13.50 34.38
N ASP A 711 -7.12 -12.17 34.40
CA ASP A 711 -6.39 -11.47 35.47
C ASP A 711 -7.30 -11.15 36.68
N GLU A 712 -8.63 -11.18 36.51
CA GLU A 712 -9.61 -11.10 37.62
C GLU A 712 -9.72 -12.41 38.42
N GLN A 713 -9.36 -13.57 37.85
CA GLN A 713 -9.61 -14.86 38.49
C GLN A 713 -8.68 -15.13 39.67
N GLN A 714 -9.26 -15.49 40.83
CA GLN A 714 -8.52 -15.94 42.01
C GLN A 714 -9.13 -17.23 42.58
N PRO A 715 -8.39 -18.37 42.58
CA PRO A 715 -7.08 -18.57 41.95
C PRO A 715 -7.15 -18.43 40.42
N ARG A 716 -6.03 -18.06 39.77
CA ARG A 716 -5.94 -18.05 38.31
C ARG A 716 -6.17 -19.49 37.78
N PRO A 717 -7.07 -19.70 36.80
CA PRO A 717 -7.33 -21.03 36.25
C PRO A 717 -6.11 -21.56 35.49
N PRO A 718 -6.04 -22.88 35.24
CA PRO A 718 -5.06 -23.45 34.32
C PRO A 718 -5.18 -22.82 32.93
N VAL A 719 -4.04 -22.41 32.37
CA VAL A 719 -3.93 -21.85 31.02
C VAL A 719 -3.11 -22.81 30.16
N ARG A 720 -3.54 -23.02 28.92
CA ARG A 720 -2.73 -23.62 27.85
C ARG A 720 -2.41 -22.56 26.80
N THR A 721 -1.35 -22.75 26.03
CA THR A 721 -0.94 -21.79 24.99
C THR A 721 -0.98 -22.46 23.62
N ILE A 722 -1.57 -21.79 22.64
CA ILE A 722 -1.44 -22.11 21.22
C ILE A 722 -0.28 -21.28 20.68
N ASP A 723 0.79 -21.92 20.21
CA ASP A 723 1.94 -21.27 19.57
C ASP A 723 1.64 -21.04 18.08
N VAL A 724 1.04 -19.90 17.78
CA VAL A 724 0.60 -19.53 16.43
C VAL A 724 1.81 -19.23 15.54
N ALA A 725 2.87 -18.63 16.09
CA ALA A 725 4.11 -18.34 15.40
C ALA A 725 4.82 -19.64 14.93
N ALA A 726 4.94 -20.65 15.80
CA ALA A 726 5.51 -21.94 15.42
C ALA A 726 4.62 -22.70 14.41
N ARG A 727 3.29 -22.65 14.57
CA ARG A 727 2.36 -23.22 13.58
C ARG A 727 2.47 -22.51 12.23
N ARG A 728 2.63 -21.19 12.21
CA ARG A 728 2.86 -20.39 10.99
C ARG A 728 4.20 -20.71 10.34
N ALA A 729 5.24 -21.03 11.11
CA ALA A 729 6.55 -21.40 10.59
C ALA A 729 6.54 -22.71 9.77
N ASP A 730 5.59 -23.61 10.02
CA ASP A 730 5.34 -24.77 9.16
C ASP A 730 4.56 -24.34 7.89
N PRO A 731 5.15 -24.43 6.67
CA PRO A 731 4.45 -24.10 5.43
C PRO A 731 3.34 -25.09 5.07
N SER A 732 3.31 -26.27 5.69
CA SER A 732 2.27 -27.28 5.50
C SER A 732 1.09 -27.15 6.47
N ALA A 733 1.20 -26.31 7.50
CA ALA A 733 0.12 -26.07 8.45
C ALA A 733 -1.13 -25.48 7.74
N PRO A 734 -2.25 -26.22 7.70
CA PRO A 734 -3.45 -25.80 6.99
C PRO A 734 -4.19 -24.73 7.80
N LEU A 735 -4.92 -23.84 7.12
CA LEU A 735 -5.80 -22.83 7.74
C LEU A 735 -5.08 -21.89 8.73
N CYS A 736 -3.91 -21.38 8.33
CA CYS A 736 -3.11 -20.45 9.13
C CYS A 736 -2.91 -19.15 8.35
N SER A 737 -3.22 -18.00 8.97
CA SER A 737 -2.97 -16.68 8.38
C SER A 737 -1.50 -16.30 8.45
N ARG A 738 -0.99 -15.73 7.36
CA ARG A 738 0.43 -15.58 7.01
C ARG A 738 0.69 -14.15 6.49
N GLY A 739 1.95 -13.83 6.21
CA GLY A 739 2.34 -12.56 5.59
C GLY A 739 1.81 -11.35 6.36
N HIS A 740 1.09 -10.48 5.66
CA HIS A 740 0.54 -9.23 6.20
C HIS A 740 -0.66 -9.45 7.15
N LEU A 741 -1.22 -10.67 7.20
CA LEU A 741 -2.25 -11.09 8.16
C LEU A 741 -1.67 -11.95 9.32
N ALA A 742 -0.36 -11.93 9.55
CA ALA A 742 0.26 -12.49 10.76
C ALA A 742 0.00 -11.59 11.99
N LEU A 743 -1.24 -11.59 12.50
CA LEU A 743 -1.69 -10.63 13.53
C LEU A 743 -1.53 -11.12 14.98
N LEU A 744 -1.17 -12.40 15.18
CA LEU A 744 -1.01 -13.07 16.47
C LEU A 744 0.27 -13.90 16.49
N ASP A 745 0.92 -14.03 17.64
CA ASP A 745 2.08 -14.93 17.81
C ASP A 745 1.76 -16.08 18.76
N ASP A 746 0.97 -15.85 19.81
CA ASP A 746 0.41 -16.89 20.67
C ASP A 746 -1.03 -16.57 21.11
N VAL A 747 -1.73 -17.59 21.64
CA VAL A 747 -3.05 -17.46 22.28
C VAL A 747 -3.08 -18.27 23.58
N GLU A 748 -3.21 -17.59 24.71
CA GLU A 748 -3.58 -18.19 25.99
C GLU A 748 -5.05 -18.64 25.95
N VAL A 749 -5.32 -19.88 26.35
CA VAL A 749 -6.66 -20.48 26.36
C VAL A 749 -6.99 -21.04 27.75
N VAL A 750 -8.23 -20.80 28.18
CA VAL A 750 -8.86 -21.50 29.31
C VAL A 750 -10.10 -22.22 28.80
N ASP A 751 -9.99 -23.53 28.62
CA ASP A 751 -11.10 -24.37 28.16
C ASP A 751 -12.22 -24.38 29.21
N GLY A 752 -13.47 -24.16 28.78
CA GLY A 752 -14.61 -23.95 29.69
C GLY A 752 -14.57 -22.64 30.49
N GLY A 753 -13.63 -21.73 30.20
CA GLY A 753 -13.51 -20.42 30.83
C GLY A 753 -14.42 -19.34 30.20
N GLY A 754 -14.21 -18.11 30.65
CA GLY A 754 -14.87 -16.91 30.11
C GLY A 754 -16.30 -16.70 30.61
N ARG A 755 -16.91 -15.57 30.19
CA ARG A 755 -18.22 -15.10 30.68
C ARG A 755 -19.38 -16.08 30.44
N TYR A 756 -19.25 -17.01 29.50
CA TYR A 756 -20.29 -17.98 29.13
C TYR A 756 -19.90 -19.44 29.44
N GLY A 757 -18.69 -19.69 29.96
CA GLY A 757 -18.23 -21.03 30.34
C GLY A 757 -17.95 -22.00 29.17
N GLN A 758 -17.83 -21.50 27.93
CA GLN A 758 -17.59 -22.33 26.74
C GLN A 758 -16.15 -22.27 26.24
N GLY A 759 -15.32 -21.37 26.79
CA GLY A 759 -13.97 -21.11 26.33
C GLY A 759 -13.60 -19.62 26.44
N TYR A 760 -12.37 -19.38 26.86
CA TYR A 760 -11.77 -18.05 26.90
C TYR A 760 -10.43 -18.05 26.19
N LEU A 761 -10.19 -17.01 25.38
CA LEU A 761 -8.94 -16.77 24.67
C LEU A 761 -8.38 -15.41 25.08
N ARG A 762 -7.06 -15.31 25.25
CA ARG A 762 -6.33 -14.04 25.37
C ARG A 762 -5.11 -14.08 24.47
N ALA A 763 -4.79 -12.98 23.81
CA ALA A 763 -3.52 -12.81 23.10
C ALA A 763 -2.96 -11.42 23.37
N ALA A 764 -1.65 -11.31 23.43
CA ALA A 764 -0.92 -10.04 23.53
C ALA A 764 0.13 -10.00 22.42
N ARG A 765 0.32 -8.83 21.81
CA ARG A 765 1.34 -8.62 20.77
C ARG A 765 1.97 -7.24 20.93
N PRO A 766 3.31 -7.14 21.02
CA PRO A 766 4.01 -5.87 20.91
C PRO A 766 3.64 -5.15 19.60
N ILE A 767 3.55 -3.82 19.65
CA ILE A 767 3.32 -3.01 18.43
C ILE A 767 4.69 -2.66 17.86
N ASP A 768 4.98 -3.07 16.62
CA ASP A 768 6.17 -2.63 15.90
C ASP A 768 5.85 -1.33 15.17
N PRO A 769 6.57 -0.21 15.42
CA PRO A 769 6.39 1.03 14.65
C PRO A 769 6.57 0.87 13.13
N HIS A 770 7.22 -0.21 12.68
CA HIS A 770 7.46 -0.55 11.28
C HIS A 770 6.45 -1.55 10.71
N ASP A 771 5.42 -1.94 11.48
CA ASP A 771 4.33 -2.76 10.95
C ASP A 771 3.75 -2.13 9.68
N TRP A 772 3.64 -2.95 8.63
CA TRP A 772 3.38 -2.52 7.25
C TRP A 772 2.16 -1.58 7.10
N PHE A 773 1.13 -1.77 7.93
CA PHE A 773 -0.09 -0.98 7.89
C PHE A 773 0.12 0.48 8.35
N PHE A 774 1.14 0.81 9.15
CA PHE A 774 1.41 2.21 9.51
C PHE A 774 1.89 3.04 8.30
N ALA A 775 2.50 2.39 7.31
CA ALA A 775 2.91 3.02 6.05
C ALA A 775 1.79 3.07 4.98
N ARG A 776 0.56 2.69 5.35
CA ARG A 776 -0.59 2.54 4.43
C ARG A 776 -1.88 3.15 4.97
N HIS A 777 -2.16 2.95 6.25
CA HIS A 777 -3.39 3.36 6.89
C HIS A 777 -3.28 4.82 7.37
N PHE A 778 -3.83 5.70 6.52
CA PHE A 778 -3.80 7.17 6.63
C PHE A 778 -2.38 7.77 6.65
N VAL A 779 -1.88 8.13 5.46
CA VAL A 779 -0.62 8.87 5.30
C VAL A 779 -0.68 10.18 6.11
N LEU A 780 0.36 10.47 6.89
CA LEU A 780 0.43 11.56 7.89
C LEU A 780 -0.45 11.40 9.15
N ASP A 781 -1.14 10.26 9.34
CA ASP A 781 -1.94 9.96 10.55
C ASP A 781 -1.81 8.47 10.97
N PRO A 782 -0.58 7.95 11.17
CA PRO A 782 -0.33 6.52 11.32
C PRO A 782 -1.02 5.93 12.56
N VAL A 783 -1.90 4.97 12.31
CA VAL A 783 -2.76 4.34 13.32
C VAL A 783 -3.11 2.92 12.86
N ILE A 784 -3.33 1.96 13.76
CA ILE A 784 -3.74 0.60 13.36
C ILE A 784 -5.19 0.62 12.80
N PRO A 785 -5.48 -0.03 11.66
CA PRO A 785 -6.84 -0.24 11.19
C PRO A 785 -7.69 -1.02 12.20
N GLY A 786 -8.85 -0.48 12.59
CA GLY A 786 -9.78 -1.19 13.48
C GLY A 786 -10.26 -2.53 12.91
N SER A 787 -10.38 -2.60 11.59
CA SER A 787 -10.67 -3.81 10.80
C SER A 787 -9.64 -4.93 11.03
N LEU A 788 -8.35 -4.61 11.22
CA LEU A 788 -7.32 -5.61 11.58
C LEU A 788 -7.43 -6.06 13.04
N GLY A 789 -7.83 -5.19 13.98
CA GLY A 789 -8.09 -5.61 15.36
C GLY A 789 -9.29 -6.57 15.49
N VAL A 790 -10.30 -6.43 14.63
CA VAL A 790 -11.40 -7.40 14.51
C VAL A 790 -10.91 -8.71 13.87
N GLU A 791 -10.07 -8.63 12.83
CA GLU A 791 -9.47 -9.81 12.20
C GLU A 791 -8.57 -10.59 13.18
N ALA A 792 -7.83 -9.93 14.06
CA ALA A 792 -7.03 -10.58 15.11
C ALA A 792 -7.91 -11.40 16.08
N VAL A 793 -9.08 -10.89 16.46
CA VAL A 793 -10.07 -11.64 17.26
C VAL A 793 -10.62 -12.84 16.49
N ILE A 794 -10.92 -12.68 15.20
CA ILE A 794 -11.36 -13.77 14.33
C ILE A 794 -10.27 -14.85 14.22
N GLN A 795 -9.01 -14.46 14.03
CA GLN A 795 -7.88 -15.39 13.99
C GLN A 795 -7.72 -16.15 15.30
N ALA A 796 -7.87 -15.51 16.47
CA ALA A 796 -7.79 -16.23 17.75
C ALA A 796 -8.85 -17.36 17.84
N ILE A 797 -10.07 -17.12 17.36
CA ILE A 797 -11.14 -18.13 17.27
C ILE A 797 -10.80 -19.23 16.25
N GLN A 798 -10.20 -18.87 15.11
CA GLN A 798 -9.75 -19.82 14.08
C GLN A 798 -8.64 -20.74 14.60
N GLU A 799 -7.62 -20.18 15.25
CA GLU A 799 -6.53 -20.93 15.87
C GLU A 799 -7.08 -21.91 16.94
N TRP A 800 -7.98 -21.44 17.81
CA TRP A 800 -8.66 -22.28 18.80
C TRP A 800 -9.48 -23.43 18.18
N LEU A 801 -10.16 -23.20 17.06
CA LEU A 801 -10.88 -24.24 16.34
C LEU A 801 -9.95 -25.30 15.72
N VAL A 802 -8.80 -24.91 15.17
CA VAL A 802 -7.84 -25.87 14.60
C VAL A 802 -7.17 -26.67 15.70
N ASP A 803 -6.67 -26.00 16.74
CA ASP A 803 -6.00 -26.61 17.88
C ASP A 803 -6.93 -27.53 18.69
N GLY A 804 -8.19 -27.14 18.90
CA GLY A 804 -9.22 -27.98 19.51
C GLY A 804 -9.66 -29.18 18.65
N GLY A 805 -9.04 -29.39 17.48
CA GLY A 805 -9.28 -30.52 16.60
C GLY A 805 -10.62 -30.47 15.85
N HIS A 806 -11.24 -29.30 15.69
CA HIS A 806 -12.57 -29.18 15.07
C HIS A 806 -12.55 -29.42 13.55
N THR A 807 -11.37 -29.53 12.95
CA THR A 807 -11.14 -29.98 11.56
C THR A 807 -11.23 -31.51 11.41
N ALA A 808 -11.21 -32.29 12.51
CA ALA A 808 -11.14 -33.74 12.45
C ALA A 808 -12.38 -34.34 11.77
N GLY A 809 -12.13 -35.13 10.72
CA GLY A 809 -13.17 -35.79 9.93
C GLY A 809 -13.70 -34.96 8.74
N PHE A 810 -13.20 -33.74 8.52
CA PHE A 810 -13.45 -32.99 7.28
C PHE A 810 -12.43 -33.38 6.22
N ALA A 811 -12.86 -33.46 4.95
CA ALA A 811 -11.99 -33.87 3.85
C ALA A 811 -11.12 -32.73 3.32
N ARG A 812 -11.72 -31.53 3.21
CA ARG A 812 -11.12 -30.27 2.75
C ARG A 812 -11.70 -29.12 3.57
N PRO A 813 -11.28 -28.97 4.85
CA PRO A 813 -11.77 -27.92 5.73
C PRO A 813 -11.33 -26.52 5.25
N GLY A 814 -12.18 -25.52 5.41
CA GLY A 814 -11.93 -24.12 5.12
C GLY A 814 -12.69 -23.18 6.06
N PHE A 815 -12.13 -22.02 6.36
CA PHE A 815 -12.85 -20.96 7.08
C PHE A 815 -13.66 -20.08 6.12
N VAL A 816 -14.87 -19.72 6.53
CA VAL A 816 -15.77 -18.81 5.82
C VAL A 816 -16.41 -17.82 6.79
N LEU A 817 -16.77 -16.63 6.29
CA LEU A 817 -17.57 -15.69 7.06
C LEU A 817 -19.01 -16.23 7.20
N PRO A 818 -19.58 -16.27 8.42
CA PRO A 818 -20.95 -16.75 8.62
C PRO A 818 -22.01 -15.85 7.98
N VAL A 819 -22.85 -16.43 7.11
CA VAL A 819 -24.01 -15.74 6.56
C VAL A 819 -25.10 -15.56 7.63
N GLY A 820 -25.75 -14.39 7.62
CA GLY A 820 -26.95 -14.06 8.39
C GLY A 820 -26.75 -13.69 9.85
N LEU A 821 -25.50 -13.52 10.31
CA LEU A 821 -25.18 -13.09 11.67
C LEU A 821 -24.64 -11.65 11.67
N PRO A 822 -25.30 -10.70 12.37
CA PRO A 822 -24.79 -9.35 12.53
C PRO A 822 -23.68 -9.33 13.60
N MET A 823 -22.50 -8.84 13.23
CA MET A 823 -21.44 -8.49 14.18
C MET A 823 -21.53 -6.99 14.51
N THR A 824 -21.33 -6.62 15.78
CA THR A 824 -21.27 -5.22 16.23
C THR A 824 -19.89 -4.89 16.78
N TRP A 825 -19.37 -3.69 16.53
CA TRP A 825 -18.16 -3.18 17.16
C TRP A 825 -18.34 -1.76 17.69
N LYS A 826 -17.55 -1.41 18.71
CA LYS A 826 -17.41 -0.04 19.24
C LYS A 826 -15.93 0.26 19.46
N TYR A 827 -15.51 1.47 19.08
CA TYR A 827 -14.15 1.96 19.29
C TYR A 827 -14.17 3.25 20.12
N ARG A 828 -13.42 3.30 21.21
CA ARG A 828 -13.23 4.50 22.06
C ARG A 828 -11.75 4.80 22.33
N GLY A 829 -10.92 4.51 21.34
CA GLY A 829 -9.52 4.91 21.32
C GLY A 829 -8.83 4.47 20.05
N GLN A 830 -7.52 4.68 20.02
CA GLN A 830 -6.65 4.32 18.90
C GLN A 830 -5.37 3.63 19.40
N PHE A 831 -4.76 2.84 18.51
CA PHE A 831 -3.40 2.32 18.63
C PHE A 831 -2.49 3.12 17.68
N LEU A 832 -1.51 3.82 18.24
CA LEU A 832 -0.47 4.54 17.51
C LEU A 832 0.78 3.67 17.38
N SER A 833 1.67 4.02 16.46
CA SER A 833 3.00 3.40 16.34
C SER A 833 3.91 3.63 17.56
N THR A 834 3.48 4.45 18.53
CA THR A 834 4.17 4.70 19.80
C THR A 834 3.53 4.01 21.00
N ASP A 835 2.37 3.35 20.83
CA ASP A 835 1.82 2.46 21.87
C ASP A 835 2.67 1.18 21.91
N SER A 836 2.85 0.54 23.09
CA SER A 836 3.81 -0.57 23.23
C SER A 836 3.26 -1.95 22.87
N GLU A 837 1.96 -2.18 23.09
CA GLU A 837 1.34 -3.51 23.00
C GLU A 837 -0.16 -3.39 22.69
N THR A 838 -0.70 -4.40 22.02
CA THR A 838 -2.14 -4.66 21.95
C THR A 838 -2.47 -5.96 22.68
N THR A 839 -3.53 -5.95 23.50
CA THR A 839 -4.04 -7.16 24.18
C THR A 839 -5.49 -7.37 23.77
N LEU A 840 -5.88 -8.57 23.38
CA LEU A 840 -7.28 -8.96 23.13
C LEU A 840 -7.74 -10.05 24.10
N GLU A 841 -9.04 -10.06 24.39
CA GLU A 841 -9.71 -11.20 25.02
C GLU A 841 -10.95 -11.61 24.21
N VAL A 842 -11.28 -12.90 24.23
CA VAL A 842 -12.43 -13.49 23.56
C VAL A 842 -13.19 -14.42 24.51
N HIS A 843 -14.51 -14.23 24.58
CA HIS A 843 -15.45 -15.05 25.34
C HIS A 843 -16.33 -15.82 24.38
N VAL A 844 -16.09 -17.13 24.23
CA VAL A 844 -16.90 -18.00 23.39
C VAL A 844 -18.32 -18.06 23.96
N LYS A 845 -19.34 -17.65 23.19
CA LYS A 845 -20.76 -17.74 23.55
C LYS A 845 -21.35 -19.09 23.18
N SER A 846 -21.09 -19.53 21.95
CA SER A 846 -21.61 -20.78 21.41
C SER A 846 -20.59 -21.47 20.52
N LEU A 847 -20.70 -22.80 20.48
CA LEU A 847 -19.98 -23.70 19.59
C LEU A 847 -21.02 -24.70 19.07
N GLU A 848 -21.48 -24.52 17.84
CA GLU A 848 -22.50 -25.35 17.23
C GLU A 848 -21.89 -26.25 16.15
N ARG A 849 -22.29 -27.52 16.12
CA ARG A 849 -21.81 -28.51 15.14
C ARG A 849 -22.98 -29.01 14.29
N ARG A 850 -22.78 -29.07 12.97
CA ARG A 850 -23.68 -29.70 11.98
C ARG A 850 -22.85 -30.61 11.06
N PRO A 851 -23.45 -31.50 10.24
CA PRO A 851 -22.70 -32.29 9.28
C PRO A 851 -21.82 -31.41 8.39
N GLY A 852 -20.52 -31.68 8.40
CA GLY A 852 -19.49 -30.96 7.63
C GLY A 852 -19.23 -29.50 8.07
N ARG A 853 -19.71 -29.03 9.24
CA ARG A 853 -19.43 -27.65 9.69
C ARG A 853 -19.49 -27.42 11.20
N VAL A 854 -18.70 -26.47 11.67
CA VAL A 854 -18.67 -25.94 13.04
C VAL A 854 -18.78 -24.42 12.98
N ARG A 855 -19.65 -23.85 13.81
CA ARG A 855 -19.83 -22.40 13.94
C ARG A 855 -19.55 -21.97 15.38
N VAL A 856 -18.79 -20.89 15.54
CA VAL A 856 -18.53 -20.23 16.82
C VAL A 856 -19.12 -18.83 16.77
N VAL A 857 -19.71 -18.39 17.89
CA VAL A 857 -20.04 -16.98 18.15
C VAL A 857 -19.37 -16.58 19.46
N ALA A 858 -18.82 -15.37 19.53
CA ALA A 858 -18.10 -14.86 20.69
C ALA A 858 -18.27 -13.34 20.86
N ASP A 859 -18.07 -12.88 22.10
CA ASP A 859 -17.82 -11.46 22.38
C ASP A 859 -16.34 -11.25 22.66
N ALA A 860 -15.82 -10.06 22.35
CA ALA A 860 -14.42 -9.75 22.53
C ALA A 860 -14.20 -8.32 23.02
N SER A 861 -12.99 -8.06 23.50
CA SER A 861 -12.52 -6.72 23.83
C SER A 861 -11.04 -6.59 23.51
N VAL A 862 -10.59 -5.37 23.22
CA VAL A 862 -9.18 -5.08 22.91
C VAL A 862 -8.71 -3.85 23.69
N TRP A 863 -7.49 -3.95 24.22
CA TRP A 863 -6.82 -3.00 25.09
C TRP A 863 -5.52 -2.49 24.47
N LYS A 864 -5.18 -1.25 24.82
CA LYS A 864 -3.79 -0.87 25.06
C LYS A 864 -3.50 -0.97 26.56
N PRO A 865 -2.24 -1.00 27.03
CA PRO A 865 -1.91 -1.39 28.41
C PRO A 865 -2.66 -0.64 29.52
N THR A 866 -3.07 0.61 29.28
CA THR A 866 -3.78 1.46 30.24
C THR A 866 -5.30 1.47 30.07
N MET A 867 -5.86 0.95 28.97
CA MET A 867 -7.22 1.30 28.55
C MET A 867 -7.84 0.29 27.58
N ARG A 868 -9.05 -0.21 27.92
CA ARG A 868 -9.91 -0.96 26.99
C ARG A 868 -10.48 0.01 25.95
N ILE A 869 -10.26 -0.27 24.67
CA ILE A 869 -10.65 0.64 23.58
C ILE A 869 -11.62 0.01 22.58
N TYR A 870 -11.59 -1.31 22.36
CA TYR A 870 -12.54 -2.00 21.48
C TYR A 870 -13.46 -2.92 22.29
N GLU A 871 -14.72 -2.98 21.87
CA GLU A 871 -15.73 -3.94 22.33
C GLU A 871 -16.41 -4.51 21.08
N LEU A 872 -16.38 -5.83 20.93
CA LEU A 872 -16.98 -6.55 19.81
C LEU A 872 -18.06 -7.48 20.35
N THR A 873 -19.19 -7.54 19.67
CA THR A 873 -20.34 -8.35 20.05
C THR A 873 -20.78 -9.22 18.88
N ASP A 874 -21.00 -10.51 19.16
CA ASP A 874 -21.42 -11.53 18.20
C ASP A 874 -20.46 -11.68 16.99
N VAL A 875 -19.16 -11.62 17.27
CA VAL A 875 -18.12 -12.01 16.31
C VAL A 875 -18.28 -13.50 16.02
N ALA A 876 -18.39 -13.87 14.75
CA ALA A 876 -18.71 -15.24 14.36
C ALA A 876 -17.71 -15.81 13.34
N VAL A 877 -17.37 -17.10 13.51
CA VAL A 877 -16.47 -17.86 12.63
C VAL A 877 -17.13 -19.17 12.25
N GLU A 878 -17.08 -19.56 10.98
CA GLU A 878 -17.56 -20.85 10.50
C GLU A 878 -16.41 -21.63 9.84
N LEU A 879 -16.13 -22.81 10.37
CA LEU A 879 -15.25 -23.82 9.80
C LEU A 879 -16.13 -24.84 9.06
N ARG A 880 -15.88 -25.04 7.77
CA ARG A 880 -16.73 -25.86 6.90
C ARG A 880 -15.92 -26.75 5.96
N ASP A 881 -16.39 -27.96 5.74
CA ASP A 881 -15.84 -28.87 4.74
C ASP A 881 -16.32 -28.47 3.33
N GLU A 882 -15.44 -28.54 2.32
CA GLU A 882 -15.76 -28.06 0.97
C GLU A 882 -16.92 -28.86 0.34
N GLY A 883 -18.00 -28.15 0.02
CA GLY A 883 -19.25 -28.73 -0.51
C GLY A 883 -20.32 -29.03 0.54
N ALA A 884 -20.03 -28.85 1.84
CA ALA A 884 -21.08 -28.82 2.85
C ALA A 884 -21.98 -27.58 2.64
N PRO A 885 -23.31 -27.69 2.83
CA PRO A 885 -24.21 -26.58 2.61
C PRO A 885 -23.96 -25.45 3.62
N PRO A 886 -24.28 -24.18 3.26
CA PRO A 886 -24.30 -23.08 4.20
C PRO A 886 -25.28 -23.35 5.35
N TRP A 887 -25.18 -22.54 6.41
CA TRP A 887 -25.81 -22.82 7.70
C TRP A 887 -27.32 -23.08 7.65
#